data_AF-A0A7X0Y282-F1
#
_entry.id   AF-A0A7X0Y282-F1
#
_cell.length_a   1.000
_cell.length_b   1.000
_cell.length_c   1.000
_cell.angle_alpha   90.00
_cell.angle_beta   90.00
_cell.angle_gamma   90.00
#
_symmetry.space_group_name_H-M   'P 1'
#
loop_
_entity.id
_entity.type
_entity.pdbx_description
1 polymer ?
#
loop_
_entity_poly.entity_id
_entity_poly.type
_entity_poly.pdbx_seq_one_letter_code
_entity_poly.pdbx_strand_id
1 'polypeptide(L)'
;MNKKMKKVAIALLATNVMASTVLTALPPVETHAAENKLTSTVSASQNNLINTVRDGDTKITGKVPGGAQEIEVSLWEYADAFSEQITSYKRYTCKVQSDANGNYSVNPENFGTDYGSIFTFTRRDYPYSVKIKTASGLTAETIIQMSKNTANTGYINPVKVGDTEITGHLDNRPLQAITFREVAAYVIGRTGTLPDRLSYTTTDANGDFKFTLTYGITRARLSVENDSGILFNTAPNVNEASVYVPTSLNVDTSAINAARGTTGKITATMSPAATNQALTYASSNANIITVNATGDWEAKATGTATITVTSTANASLTKTIPVTVTANATDVAQTTVNELFISDNPANHIKDTTTQAKIDTAQTKVDAVTDATKKAELQTYVDKAQAELANNAKNAAKASVDALFSNPPTNTALKPSTTQAIINEASTKVNALPVSADKTTMQADITKANTLFQAITPTTLGALTTESTTVSGVGELNSDIVITKGATILASGRVDGSGKYQLAIAKQPANTTITATVTKASNGKTSSASRTVTAVALDYKLTGPAEYELGNKSNITGNYGADVAYVRLRVTPQGQTPTSANVVRQVTALKGVTGSYNLGDISTFVKNTTDKVEILAVDSKYNIVKTLNVTPKGTNPGNALTGPAKYDLNNKANITGTYGSNVAYVRLRVTGASGDVTIKKQVSTTTTSSAYNLGDISTFVDATTQKLEIIAVDAKYNVVKTVVVEINKNTLDNKLTGPTTYTIGDKTAITGEYGTNVAYVRLRVTAAGQTAGTIVRQATGLAGTYSLGDISTLVTDPTSTVEILGVDAKYNIVKTLKVTVKAPTVDNKLTGPSEYTVGDKTAVTGTTGTGVAFVRLRTGSDVNNMTVVRQATPSAGSYTLSDISSLIKDTSGVVQIVALDKGYNIINTLTVKVNPAATLDNKLTGPVSYTFGDTTAITGTVGTNVARVRLRVTPEGGTAAIKKNINLLPGATNYNLGNIAGLVADATDKVEILALDASYQVVNTVDLMN
;
A
#
# COMPACT_ATOMS: atom_id res chain seq x y z
N MET A 1 56.80 35.03 11.11
CA MET A 1 57.66 36.16 10.69
C MET A 1 59.09 35.93 11.18
N ASN A 2 60.05 36.74 10.73
CA ASN A 2 61.45 36.36 10.54
C ASN A 2 62.43 37.01 11.55
N LYS A 3 63.47 36.27 11.99
CA LYS A 3 64.89 36.69 12.18
C LYS A 3 65.63 35.58 12.98
N LYS A 4 66.36 34.64 12.37
CA LYS A 4 67.64 34.67 11.62
C LYS A 4 68.90 34.45 12.49
N MET A 5 69.72 33.49 12.03
CA MET A 5 71.15 33.23 12.30
C MET A 5 71.48 32.51 13.63
N LYS A 6 72.37 31.50 13.67
CA LYS A 6 73.47 31.12 12.74
C LYS A 6 73.64 29.59 12.62
N LYS A 7 73.80 29.11 11.36
CA LYS A 7 74.61 27.97 10.84
C LYS A 7 74.74 26.64 11.65
N VAL A 8 74.77 25.44 11.05
CA VAL A 8 74.27 24.83 9.78
C VAL A 8 74.75 23.36 9.82
N ALA A 9 73.87 22.39 9.57
CA ALA A 9 74.21 21.06 9.05
C ALA A 9 72.92 20.33 8.61
N ILE A 10 72.75 20.10 7.31
CA ILE A 10 71.72 19.23 6.74
C ILE A 10 72.41 18.32 5.73
N ALA A 11 72.03 17.04 5.76
CA ALA A 11 72.29 15.98 4.78
C ALA A 11 73.76 15.60 4.48
N LEU A 12 74.07 14.31 4.66
CA LEU A 12 74.12 13.42 3.50
C LEU A 12 73.83 11.96 3.87
N LEU A 13 73.35 11.20 2.89
CA LEU A 13 73.19 9.76 2.93
C LEU A 13 74.37 9.10 2.20
N ALA A 14 74.66 7.84 2.55
CA ALA A 14 75.35 6.82 1.74
C ALA A 14 76.90 6.73 1.70
N THR A 15 77.32 5.48 1.40
CA THR A 15 78.62 4.95 0.89
C THR A 15 79.82 4.71 1.82
N ASN A 16 80.11 3.41 2.00
CA ASN A 16 81.39 2.69 1.92
C ASN A 16 82.72 3.34 2.38
N VAL A 17 83.42 2.65 3.30
CA VAL A 17 84.83 2.22 3.09
C VAL A 17 85.04 0.81 3.68
N MET A 18 85.64 -0.08 2.89
CA MET A 18 86.28 -1.35 3.31
C MET A 18 87.78 -1.26 2.95
N ALA A 19 88.68 -1.55 3.90
CA ALA A 19 90.12 -1.84 3.72
C ALA A 19 90.69 -2.28 5.09
N SER A 20 91.38 -3.43 5.26
CA SER A 20 92.82 -3.65 4.99
C SER A 20 93.75 -2.70 5.77
N THR A 21 94.89 -3.05 6.38
CA THR A 21 95.73 -4.28 6.43
C THR A 21 96.70 -4.14 7.65
N VAL A 22 97.48 -5.10 8.15
CA VAL A 22 97.87 -6.48 7.75
C VAL A 22 98.15 -7.34 9.03
N LEU A 23 98.43 -8.64 8.87
CA LEU A 23 99.02 -9.51 9.90
C LEU A 23 100.30 -10.16 9.33
N THR A 24 101.50 -9.64 9.63
CA THR A 24 102.80 -10.32 9.43
C THR A 24 103.98 -9.51 10.00
N ALA A 25 104.71 -10.07 10.98
CA ALA A 25 106.19 -9.99 11.12
C ALA A 25 106.66 -10.72 12.41
N LEU A 26 107.77 -11.47 12.31
CA LEU A 26 108.39 -12.27 13.38
C LEU A 26 109.47 -11.47 14.17
N PRO A 27 109.90 -11.94 15.35
CA PRO A 27 111.09 -11.42 16.06
C PRO A 27 112.40 -11.93 15.42
N PRO A 28 113.52 -11.20 15.56
CA PRO A 28 114.74 -11.79 16.16
C PRO A 28 115.58 -10.77 16.99
N VAL A 29 116.07 -11.08 18.21
CA VAL A 29 117.31 -11.82 18.62
C VAL A 29 118.43 -10.88 19.12
N GLU A 30 118.76 -11.06 20.41
CA GLU A 30 120.05 -10.95 21.12
C GLU A 30 121.09 -9.85 20.80
N THR A 31 121.67 -9.26 21.86
CA THR A 31 123.09 -9.56 22.22
C THR A 31 123.46 -9.14 23.65
N HIS A 32 123.97 -10.12 24.39
CA HIS A 32 124.91 -10.14 25.52
C HIS A 32 125.34 -8.86 26.29
N ALA A 33 125.24 -8.99 27.61
CA ALA A 33 126.23 -8.63 28.64
C ALA A 33 126.61 -7.16 28.91
N ALA A 34 126.95 -6.91 30.19
CA ALA A 34 127.48 -5.66 30.73
C ALA A 34 129.00 -5.53 30.40
N GLU A 35 129.79 -4.54 30.82
CA GLU A 35 129.71 -3.77 32.06
C GLU A 35 130.64 -2.53 32.07
N ASN A 36 130.45 -1.66 33.07
CA ASN A 36 131.46 -0.83 33.73
C ASN A 36 132.41 0.08 32.91
N LYS A 37 132.09 1.38 32.91
CA LYS A 37 133.05 2.39 33.39
C LYS A 37 132.38 3.43 34.29
N LEU A 38 132.18 3.05 35.55
CA LEU A 38 131.60 3.88 36.60
C LEU A 38 132.50 5.07 36.92
N THR A 39 131.95 6.30 36.90
CA THR A 39 132.36 7.39 37.80
C THR A 39 131.14 8.28 38.11
N SER A 40 130.91 8.52 39.40
CA SER A 40 130.02 9.57 39.96
C SER A 40 128.61 9.76 39.37
N THR A 41 127.68 8.83 39.62
CA THR A 41 126.35 9.04 40.25
C THR A 41 125.47 7.80 40.06
N VAL A 42 125.49 6.86 41.01
CA VAL A 42 124.57 5.70 40.99
C VAL A 42 123.27 6.07 41.68
N SER A 43 122.23 6.30 40.89
CA SER A 43 120.84 6.20 41.36
C SER A 43 120.49 4.73 41.55
N ALA A 44 119.65 4.38 42.53
CA ALA A 44 119.32 2.99 42.84
C ALA A 44 118.80 2.23 41.60
N SER A 45 119.53 1.20 41.18
CA SER A 45 119.24 0.42 39.96
C SER A 45 118.16 -0.65 40.13
N GLN A 46 117.58 -0.78 41.34
CA GLN A 46 116.53 -1.74 41.67
C GLN A 46 115.46 -1.06 42.52
N ASN A 47 114.17 -1.37 42.29
CA ASN A 47 113.04 -0.86 43.08
C ASN A 47 112.88 -1.60 44.45
N ASN A 48 114.00 -2.04 45.04
CA ASN A 48 114.00 -2.83 46.26
C ASN A 48 113.98 -1.92 47.49
N LEU A 49 113.25 -2.34 48.54
CA LEU A 49 113.21 -1.63 49.83
C LEU A 49 114.61 -1.46 50.43
N ILE A 50 115.49 -2.46 50.27
CA ILE A 50 116.94 -2.36 50.48
C ILE A 50 117.60 -3.03 49.29
N ASN A 51 118.61 -2.41 48.68
CA ASN A 51 119.44 -3.06 47.67
C ASN A 51 120.37 -4.10 48.32
N THR A 52 120.99 -4.95 47.51
CA THR A 52 122.00 -5.90 48.01
C THR A 52 123.18 -5.14 48.62
N VAL A 53 123.64 -5.55 49.79
CA VAL A 53 124.75 -4.93 50.53
C VAL A 53 125.89 -5.94 50.65
N ARG A 54 127.13 -5.48 50.41
CA ARG A 54 128.36 -6.27 50.38
C ARG A 54 129.38 -5.71 51.39
N ASP A 55 130.26 -6.57 51.91
CA ASP A 55 131.43 -6.13 52.68
C ASP A 55 132.35 -5.28 51.78
N GLY A 56 132.81 -4.13 52.27
CA GLY A 56 133.55 -3.14 51.50
C GLY A 56 132.72 -2.12 50.71
N ASP A 57 131.38 -2.21 50.69
CA ASP A 57 130.54 -1.19 50.05
C ASP A 57 130.79 0.21 50.65
N THR A 58 130.72 1.24 49.81
CA THR A 58 130.83 2.65 50.25
C THR A 58 129.50 3.24 50.72
N LYS A 59 128.36 2.61 50.36
CA LYS A 59 127.00 3.09 50.67
C LYS A 59 126.00 1.94 50.71
N ILE A 60 125.06 1.98 51.66
CA ILE A 60 123.80 1.23 51.58
C ILE A 60 122.79 2.10 50.80
N THR A 61 121.96 1.49 49.97
CA THR A 61 120.93 2.18 49.18
C THR A 61 119.63 1.38 49.13
N GLY A 62 118.52 2.04 48.82
CA GLY A 62 117.22 1.40 48.60
C GLY A 62 116.16 2.41 48.16
N LYS A 63 114.92 1.95 47.98
CA LYS A 63 113.81 2.76 47.52
C LYS A 63 112.50 2.40 48.21
N VAL A 64 111.80 3.39 48.76
CA VAL A 64 110.57 3.21 49.55
C VAL A 64 109.31 3.78 48.85
N PRO A 65 108.13 3.15 49.01
CA PRO A 65 106.87 3.71 48.50
C PRO A 65 106.45 4.96 49.26
N GLY A 66 105.84 5.93 48.58
CA GLY A 66 105.28 7.15 49.18
C GLY A 66 106.14 8.42 49.05
N GLY A 67 107.31 8.34 48.41
CA GLY A 67 108.19 9.50 48.18
C GLY A 67 109.09 9.83 49.37
N ALA A 68 109.25 11.12 49.65
CA ALA A 68 110.13 11.60 50.71
C ALA A 68 109.56 11.30 52.10
N GLN A 69 110.24 10.45 52.87
CA GLN A 69 109.89 10.09 54.23
C GLN A 69 111.14 9.71 55.04
N GLU A 70 111.00 9.71 56.37
CA GLU A 70 112.05 9.21 57.26
C GLU A 70 112.12 7.68 57.21
N ILE A 71 113.35 7.18 57.13
CA ILE A 71 113.68 5.75 57.14
C ILE A 71 114.71 5.52 58.25
N GLU A 72 114.34 4.68 59.22
CA GLU A 72 115.30 4.15 60.18
C GLU A 72 116.04 2.98 59.52
N VAL A 73 117.37 3.05 59.47
CA VAL A 73 118.24 2.00 58.91
C VAL A 73 119.13 1.48 60.05
N SER A 74 119.27 0.16 60.16
CA SER A 74 119.96 -0.46 61.29
C SER A 74 120.80 -1.66 60.88
N LEU A 75 121.97 -1.77 61.52
CA LEU A 75 122.90 -2.89 61.36
C LEU A 75 122.74 -3.83 62.56
N TRP A 76 122.53 -5.11 62.26
CA TRP A 76 122.34 -6.17 63.26
C TRP A 76 123.43 -7.22 63.08
N GLU A 77 123.99 -7.69 64.20
CA GLU A 77 124.94 -8.81 64.24
C GLU A 77 124.22 -10.04 64.82
N TYR A 78 124.45 -11.21 64.24
CA TYR A 78 123.95 -12.48 64.77
C TYR A 78 124.94 -13.08 65.76
N ALA A 79 124.46 -13.61 66.89
CA ALA A 79 125.33 -14.06 67.98
C ALA A 79 126.05 -15.40 67.74
N ASP A 80 125.59 -16.20 66.79
CA ASP A 80 125.99 -17.60 66.62
C ASP A 80 126.10 -17.98 65.13
N ALA A 81 127.18 -18.69 64.78
CA ALA A 81 127.46 -19.17 63.43
C ALA A 81 126.70 -20.48 63.11
N PHE A 82 126.32 -21.28 64.11
CA PHE A 82 125.83 -22.66 63.96
C PHE A 82 124.65 -23.08 64.88
N SER A 83 124.17 -22.28 65.84
CA SER A 83 122.95 -22.62 66.61
C SER A 83 121.66 -21.91 66.16
N GLU A 84 120.53 -22.54 66.44
CA GLU A 84 119.21 -22.21 65.87
C GLU A 84 118.45 -21.08 66.61
N GLN A 85 119.05 -20.45 67.62
CA GLN A 85 118.43 -19.30 68.30
C GLN A 85 118.86 -17.98 67.63
N ILE A 86 117.92 -17.36 66.91
CA ILE A 86 118.11 -16.05 66.27
C ILE A 86 118.08 -14.94 67.34
N THR A 87 119.14 -14.85 68.14
CA THR A 87 119.47 -13.67 68.93
C THR A 87 120.33 -12.74 68.06
N SER A 88 119.66 -11.97 67.21
CA SER A 88 120.29 -10.84 66.51
C SER A 88 120.28 -9.61 67.42
N TYR A 89 121.42 -8.97 67.62
CA TYR A 89 121.53 -7.74 68.40
C TYR A 89 121.64 -6.53 67.46
N LYS A 90 120.80 -5.52 67.67
CA LYS A 90 120.85 -4.24 66.94
C LYS A 90 122.10 -3.49 67.38
N ARG A 91 123.14 -3.50 66.55
CA ARG A 91 124.46 -2.97 66.90
C ARG A 91 124.57 -1.48 66.61
N TYR A 92 124.07 -1.05 65.46
CA TYR A 92 124.06 0.36 65.06
C TYR A 92 122.72 0.75 64.42
N THR A 93 122.37 2.04 64.48
CA THR A 93 121.16 2.60 63.87
C THR A 93 121.41 4.02 63.42
N CYS A 94 120.91 4.39 62.25
CA CYS A 94 120.82 5.76 61.80
C CYS A 94 119.41 6.03 61.25
N LYS A 95 119.14 7.31 60.97
CA LYS A 95 117.93 7.74 60.26
C LYS A 95 118.34 8.58 59.07
N VAL A 96 117.72 8.31 57.93
CA VAL A 96 117.92 9.06 56.68
C VAL A 96 116.57 9.44 56.08
N GLN A 97 116.57 10.47 55.23
CA GLN A 97 115.40 10.85 54.45
C GLN A 97 115.52 10.27 53.04
N SER A 98 114.42 9.75 52.49
CA SER A 98 114.33 9.49 51.05
C SER A 98 114.10 10.77 50.25
N ASP A 99 114.51 10.77 48.98
CA ASP A 99 114.15 11.80 48.01
C ASP A 99 112.66 11.72 47.61
N ALA A 100 112.21 12.68 46.80
CA ALA A 100 110.83 12.72 46.31
C ALA A 100 110.39 11.48 45.50
N ASN A 101 111.35 10.70 44.97
CA ASN A 101 111.11 9.45 44.25
C ASN A 101 111.19 8.21 45.16
N GLY A 102 111.42 8.40 46.45
CA GLY A 102 111.56 7.35 47.45
C GLY A 102 112.97 6.77 47.58
N ASN A 103 113.97 7.24 46.83
CA ASN A 103 115.33 6.70 46.93
C ASN A 103 116.02 7.20 48.19
N TYR A 104 116.77 6.35 48.88
CA TYR A 104 117.61 6.75 50.01
C TYR A 104 119.01 6.14 49.89
N SER A 105 119.96 6.76 50.59
CA SER A 105 121.33 6.27 50.70
C SER A 105 121.90 6.55 52.08
N VAL A 106 122.74 5.64 52.58
CA VAL A 106 123.40 5.70 53.87
C VAL A 106 124.89 5.46 53.67
N ASN A 107 125.73 6.41 54.07
CA ASN A 107 127.18 6.27 54.12
C ASN A 107 127.58 5.62 55.47
N PRO A 108 128.75 4.99 55.61
CA PRO A 108 129.21 4.40 56.88
C PRO A 108 129.21 5.39 58.05
N GLU A 109 129.64 6.63 57.80
CA GLU A 109 129.67 7.74 58.76
C GLU A 109 128.30 8.08 59.37
N ASN A 110 127.18 7.71 58.73
CA ASN A 110 125.84 7.91 59.31
C ASN A 110 125.59 7.03 60.56
N PHE A 111 126.34 5.95 60.76
CA PHE A 111 126.20 5.04 61.90
C PHE A 111 127.10 5.38 63.10
N GLY A 112 128.03 6.34 62.97
CA GLY A 112 128.95 6.77 64.02
C GLY A 112 130.43 6.56 63.68
N THR A 113 131.32 6.84 64.63
CA THR A 113 132.78 6.84 64.47
C THR A 113 133.44 5.46 64.33
N ASP A 114 132.68 4.38 64.50
CA ASP A 114 133.19 3.00 64.48
C ASP A 114 133.49 2.47 63.06
N TYR A 115 133.01 3.17 62.02
CA TYR A 115 133.21 2.81 60.62
C TYR A 115 134.03 3.87 59.86
N GLY A 116 134.98 3.43 59.04
CA GLY A 116 135.76 4.29 58.15
C GLY A 116 134.98 4.67 56.88
N SER A 117 135.69 5.06 55.81
CA SER A 117 135.07 5.45 54.53
C SER A 117 134.43 4.31 53.72
N ILE A 118 134.40 3.09 54.26
CA ILE A 118 133.77 1.89 53.72
C ILE A 118 133.16 1.06 54.87
N PHE A 119 132.12 0.29 54.57
CA PHE A 119 131.59 -0.70 55.52
C PHE A 119 132.57 -1.86 55.65
N THR A 120 133.26 -1.96 56.79
CA THR A 120 134.24 -3.02 57.07
C THR A 120 133.80 -3.84 58.28
N PHE A 121 133.59 -5.14 58.12
CA PHE A 121 133.11 -6.01 59.21
C PHE A 121 134.24 -6.91 59.75
N THR A 122 134.88 -6.47 60.84
CA THR A 122 136.10 -7.11 61.40
C THR A 122 135.87 -8.49 62.02
N ARG A 123 134.64 -8.81 62.45
CA ARG A 123 134.28 -10.08 63.08
C ARG A 123 133.60 -11.00 62.06
N ARG A 124 134.41 -11.75 61.30
CA ARG A 124 133.98 -12.47 60.09
C ARG A 124 133.33 -13.84 60.30
N ASP A 125 133.19 -14.28 61.54
CA ASP A 125 132.56 -15.56 61.88
C ASP A 125 131.02 -15.47 61.97
N TYR A 126 130.45 -14.25 62.00
CA TYR A 126 129.02 -14.00 62.11
C TYR A 126 128.50 -13.12 60.97
N PRO A 127 127.34 -13.45 60.37
CA PRO A 127 126.72 -12.58 59.38
C PRO A 127 126.18 -11.30 60.03
N TYR A 128 126.22 -10.20 59.27
CA TYR A 128 125.53 -8.96 59.59
C TYR A 128 124.29 -8.82 58.70
N SER A 129 123.23 -8.16 59.20
CA SER A 129 122.08 -7.75 58.37
C SER A 129 121.80 -6.27 58.47
N VAL A 130 121.26 -5.72 57.37
CA VAL A 130 120.68 -4.38 57.31
C VAL A 130 119.17 -4.52 57.40
N LYS A 131 118.55 -3.88 58.38
CA LYS A 131 117.09 -3.75 58.48
C LYS A 131 116.66 -2.30 58.32
N ILE A 132 115.58 -2.06 57.60
CA ILE A 132 114.90 -0.76 57.56
C ILE A 132 113.51 -0.79 58.16
N LYS A 133 113.07 0.37 58.62
CA LYS A 133 111.68 0.67 58.98
C LYS A 133 111.29 2.06 58.49
N THR A 134 110.18 2.17 57.76
CA THR A 134 109.62 3.44 57.29
C THR A 134 108.63 4.05 58.30
N ALA A 135 108.35 5.34 58.15
CA ALA A 135 107.27 6.01 58.88
C ALA A 135 105.88 5.38 58.65
N SER A 136 105.64 4.80 57.47
CA SER A 136 104.41 4.05 57.13
C SER A 136 104.34 2.65 57.75
N GLY A 137 105.35 2.23 58.52
CA GLY A 137 105.38 0.93 59.19
C GLY A 137 105.89 -0.23 58.34
N LEU A 138 106.26 0.01 57.08
CA LEU A 138 106.92 -1.01 56.24
C LEU A 138 108.30 -1.33 56.83
N THR A 139 108.62 -2.62 56.90
CA THR A 139 109.92 -3.14 57.29
C THR A 139 110.54 -3.93 56.15
N ALA A 140 111.87 -4.01 56.12
CA ALA A 140 112.59 -4.95 55.27
C ALA A 140 113.93 -5.31 55.94
N GLU A 141 114.49 -6.45 55.56
CA GLU A 141 115.79 -6.93 56.03
C GLU A 141 116.55 -7.61 54.90
N THR A 142 117.86 -7.37 54.82
CA THR A 142 118.77 -8.08 53.90
C THR A 142 120.07 -8.41 54.62
N ILE A 143 120.67 -9.56 54.32
CA ILE A 143 121.92 -10.00 54.95
C ILE A 143 123.09 -9.51 54.08
N ILE A 144 124.10 -8.95 54.75
CA ILE A 144 125.30 -8.43 54.10
C ILE A 144 126.10 -9.60 53.55
N GLN A 145 126.47 -9.53 52.28
CA GLN A 145 127.29 -10.54 51.64
C GLN A 145 128.75 -10.34 52.07
N MET A 146 129.21 -11.22 52.95
CA MET A 146 130.52 -11.14 53.59
C MET A 146 131.47 -12.18 53.01
N SER A 147 132.73 -11.77 52.85
CA SER A 147 133.82 -12.66 52.46
C SER A 147 134.72 -12.98 53.65
N LYS A 148 135.19 -14.22 53.73
CA LYS A 148 136.04 -14.69 54.84
C LYS A 148 137.43 -14.04 54.85
N ASN A 149 137.94 -13.55 53.71
CA ASN A 149 139.18 -12.78 53.64
C ASN A 149 139.09 -11.67 52.57
N THR A 150 139.97 -10.66 52.65
CA THR A 150 139.98 -9.53 51.70
C THR A 150 140.56 -9.87 50.31
N ALA A 151 140.97 -11.13 50.08
CA ALA A 151 141.51 -11.63 48.80
C ALA A 151 140.50 -12.53 48.04
N ASN A 152 139.30 -12.72 48.61
CA ASN A 152 138.14 -13.34 48.00
C ASN A 152 137.08 -12.22 47.91
N THR A 153 136.75 -11.73 46.71
CA THR A 153 135.66 -10.76 46.52
C THR A 153 134.72 -11.27 45.42
N GLY A 154 133.46 -10.84 45.42
CA GLY A 154 132.38 -11.48 44.69
C GLY A 154 131.02 -11.36 45.40
N TYR A 155 129.99 -11.99 44.83
CA TYR A 155 128.60 -11.93 45.33
C TYR A 155 127.76 -13.13 44.86
N ILE A 156 126.67 -13.40 45.57
CA ILE A 156 125.58 -14.29 45.14
C ILE A 156 124.40 -13.41 44.73
N ASN A 157 123.77 -13.70 43.59
CA ASN A 157 122.58 -12.96 43.16
C ASN A 157 121.41 -13.21 44.12
N PRO A 158 120.48 -12.25 44.33
CA PRO A 158 119.33 -12.45 45.21
C PRO A 158 118.49 -13.67 44.81
N VAL A 159 118.19 -14.54 45.77
CA VAL A 159 117.47 -15.81 45.56
C VAL A 159 116.13 -15.81 46.33
N LYS A 160 115.08 -16.41 45.75
CA LYS A 160 113.71 -16.46 46.28
C LYS A 160 113.24 -17.88 46.57
N VAL A 161 112.20 -18.02 47.40
CA VAL A 161 111.49 -19.30 47.59
C VAL A 161 111.04 -19.85 46.23
N GLY A 162 111.42 -21.10 45.95
CA GLY A 162 111.08 -21.80 44.70
C GLY A 162 112.14 -21.71 43.62
N ASP A 163 113.16 -20.84 43.73
CA ASP A 163 114.22 -20.75 42.73
C ASP A 163 115.04 -22.04 42.68
N THR A 164 115.10 -22.66 41.50
CA THR A 164 115.90 -23.85 41.20
C THR A 164 117.27 -23.51 40.63
N GLU A 165 117.60 -22.24 40.45
CA GLU A 165 118.87 -21.79 39.90
C GLU A 165 119.48 -20.70 40.77
N ILE A 166 120.72 -20.89 41.19
CA ILE A 166 121.47 -19.94 42.01
C ILE A 166 122.67 -19.47 41.19
N THR A 167 122.80 -18.16 41.03
CA THR A 167 123.88 -17.55 40.27
C THR A 167 124.66 -16.56 41.13
N GLY A 168 125.86 -16.23 40.72
CA GLY A 168 126.71 -15.24 41.38
C GLY A 168 128.01 -15.03 40.61
N HIS A 169 128.91 -14.28 41.20
CA HIS A 169 130.18 -13.87 40.61
C HIS A 169 131.31 -13.96 41.64
N LEU A 170 132.51 -14.35 41.21
CA LEU A 170 133.75 -14.33 41.99
C LEU A 170 134.81 -13.49 41.28
N ASP A 171 135.12 -12.32 41.84
CA ASP A 171 136.07 -11.39 41.24
C ASP A 171 137.46 -12.05 41.14
N ASN A 172 138.11 -11.92 39.98
CA ASN A 172 139.46 -12.44 39.71
C ASN A 172 139.61 -13.97 39.92
N ARG A 173 138.54 -14.75 39.80
CA ARG A 173 138.55 -16.23 39.90
C ARG A 173 137.92 -16.90 38.68
N PRO A 174 138.42 -16.67 37.44
CA PRO A 174 137.92 -17.36 36.27
C PRO A 174 138.29 -18.86 36.28
N LEU A 175 137.41 -19.71 35.76
CA LEU A 175 137.63 -21.16 35.61
C LEU A 175 137.99 -21.91 36.91
N GLN A 176 137.68 -21.34 38.07
CA GLN A 176 137.86 -21.92 39.39
C GLN A 176 136.72 -22.89 39.71
N ALA A 177 137.06 -24.15 40.03
CA ALA A 177 136.12 -25.12 40.58
C ALA A 177 135.65 -24.68 41.97
N ILE A 178 134.33 -24.70 42.19
CA ILE A 178 133.69 -24.29 43.45
C ILE A 178 132.52 -25.21 43.80
N THR A 179 132.25 -25.33 45.09
CA THR A 179 131.15 -26.12 45.65
C THR A 179 130.16 -25.18 46.32
N PHE A 180 128.88 -25.33 45.99
CA PHE A 180 127.77 -24.75 46.71
C PHE A 180 127.29 -25.73 47.78
N ARG A 181 127.16 -25.27 49.02
CA ARG A 181 126.54 -26.01 50.13
C ARG A 181 125.30 -25.28 50.61
N GLU A 182 124.14 -25.92 50.47
CA GLU A 182 122.91 -25.57 51.20
C GLU A 182 122.99 -26.15 52.61
N VAL A 183 123.08 -25.27 53.62
CA VAL A 183 122.95 -25.65 55.04
C VAL A 183 121.51 -25.36 55.48
N ALA A 184 120.76 -26.42 55.81
CA ALA A 184 119.37 -26.34 56.24
C ALA A 184 119.23 -26.46 57.76
N ALA A 185 118.43 -25.60 58.37
CA ALA A 185 118.08 -25.66 59.79
C ALA A 185 116.81 -26.50 60.02
N TYR A 186 116.66 -27.06 61.22
CA TYR A 186 115.63 -28.03 61.59
C TYR A 186 114.22 -27.42 61.51
N VAL A 187 113.30 -28.10 60.82
CA VAL A 187 111.89 -27.70 60.75
C VAL A 187 111.11 -28.40 61.86
N ILE A 188 110.51 -27.62 62.75
CA ILE A 188 109.56 -28.12 63.77
C ILE A 188 108.46 -28.91 63.05
N GLY A 189 108.38 -30.22 63.32
CA GLY A 189 107.40 -31.12 62.74
C GLY A 189 107.91 -32.10 61.67
N ARG A 190 109.21 -32.10 61.32
CA ARG A 190 109.78 -33.07 60.37
C ARG A 190 111.00 -33.80 60.94
N THR A 191 110.81 -35.03 61.40
CA THR A 191 111.90 -35.90 61.89
C THR A 191 112.70 -36.50 60.74
N GLY A 192 113.68 -35.75 60.23
CA GLY A 192 114.66 -36.24 59.28
C GLY A 192 115.72 -35.19 58.98
N THR A 193 117.00 -35.54 59.09
CA THR A 193 118.10 -34.73 58.61
C THR A 193 117.95 -34.52 57.10
N LEU A 194 117.82 -33.27 56.67
CA LEU A 194 118.03 -32.93 55.27
C LEU A 194 119.53 -33.12 54.99
N PRO A 195 119.92 -33.84 53.92
CA PRO A 195 121.32 -33.92 53.55
C PRO A 195 121.83 -32.56 53.09
N ASP A 196 123.08 -32.22 53.40
CA ASP A 196 123.80 -31.10 52.78
C ASP A 196 123.65 -31.20 51.25
N ARG A 197 122.92 -30.27 50.63
CA ARG A 197 122.74 -30.28 49.17
C ARG A 197 123.96 -29.61 48.55
N LEU A 198 124.93 -30.46 48.26
CA LEU A 198 126.15 -30.08 47.54
C LEU A 198 125.87 -30.04 46.04
N SER A 199 126.20 -28.92 45.41
CA SER A 199 126.24 -28.78 43.96
C SER A 199 127.61 -28.26 43.56
N TYR A 200 128.20 -28.87 42.54
CA TYR A 200 129.53 -28.52 42.05
C TYR A 200 129.40 -27.78 40.74
N THR A 201 130.19 -26.72 40.56
CA THR A 201 130.27 -25.98 39.30
C THR A 201 131.66 -25.39 39.15
N THR A 202 131.96 -24.90 37.96
CA THR A 202 133.15 -24.09 37.71
C THR A 202 132.67 -22.69 37.36
N THR A 203 133.35 -21.67 37.86
CA THR A 203 133.18 -20.31 37.35
C THR A 203 133.54 -20.25 35.86
N ASP A 204 132.93 -19.35 35.11
CA ASP A 204 133.24 -19.14 33.70
C ASP A 204 134.53 -18.28 33.52
N ALA A 205 134.76 -17.80 32.29
CA ALA A 205 135.92 -16.97 31.98
C ALA A 205 135.86 -15.54 32.59
N ASN A 206 134.69 -15.10 33.04
CA ASN A 206 134.49 -13.82 33.70
C ASN A 206 134.52 -13.94 35.23
N GLY A 207 134.32 -15.14 35.77
CA GLY A 207 134.14 -15.40 37.21
C GLY A 207 132.69 -15.63 37.61
N ASP A 208 131.75 -15.64 36.66
CA ASP A 208 130.34 -15.92 36.93
C ASP A 208 130.12 -17.42 37.18
N PHE A 209 129.19 -17.76 38.07
CA PHE A 209 128.84 -19.14 38.36
C PHE A 209 127.33 -19.37 38.39
N LYS A 210 126.93 -20.61 38.11
CA LYS A 210 125.57 -21.09 38.19
C LYS A 210 125.51 -22.49 38.79
N PHE A 211 124.61 -22.67 39.75
CA PHE A 211 124.22 -23.94 40.35
C PHE A 211 122.74 -24.19 40.04
N THR A 212 122.41 -25.38 39.54
CA THR A 212 121.02 -25.80 39.29
C THR A 212 120.63 -26.88 40.31
N LEU A 213 119.58 -26.61 41.07
CA LEU A 213 119.04 -27.47 42.12
C LEU A 213 117.85 -28.26 41.61
N THR A 214 117.76 -29.55 42.00
CA THR A 214 116.64 -30.46 41.64
C THR A 214 115.27 -30.00 42.13
N TYR A 215 115.25 -29.14 43.17
CA TYR A 215 114.07 -28.61 43.82
C TYR A 215 114.38 -27.19 44.27
N GLY A 216 113.38 -26.30 44.15
CA GLY A 216 113.52 -24.90 44.50
C GLY A 216 113.85 -24.68 45.97
N ILE A 217 114.65 -23.67 46.28
CA ILE A 217 115.02 -23.36 47.67
C ILE A 217 113.78 -23.00 48.50
N THR A 218 113.82 -23.29 49.80
CA THR A 218 112.72 -22.92 50.73
C THR A 218 113.22 -22.08 51.90
N ARG A 219 114.32 -22.49 52.52
CA ARG A 219 115.17 -21.72 53.43
C ARG A 219 116.59 -22.29 53.33
N ALA A 220 117.61 -21.43 53.26
CA ALA A 220 118.98 -21.89 53.13
C ALA A 220 119.98 -20.90 53.76
N ARG A 221 121.09 -21.40 54.31
CA ARG A 221 122.36 -20.66 54.33
C ARG A 221 123.24 -21.19 53.19
N LEU A 222 123.86 -20.30 52.46
CA LEU A 222 124.61 -20.56 51.24
C LEU A 222 126.11 -20.36 51.52
N SER A 223 126.87 -21.44 51.39
CA SER A 223 128.33 -21.40 51.43
C SER A 223 128.88 -21.71 50.03
N VAL A 224 129.82 -20.89 49.56
CA VAL A 224 130.61 -21.16 48.34
C VAL A 224 132.03 -21.51 48.80
N GLU A 225 132.46 -22.72 48.46
CA GLU A 225 133.69 -23.35 48.96
C GLU A 225 134.62 -23.73 47.80
N ASN A 226 135.93 -23.70 48.04
CA ASN A 226 136.92 -24.40 47.21
C ASN A 226 137.81 -25.27 48.10
N ASP A 227 138.80 -25.96 47.51
CA ASP A 227 139.72 -26.86 48.21
C ASP A 227 140.54 -26.17 49.34
N SER A 228 140.58 -24.84 49.37
CA SER A 228 141.23 -24.02 50.41
C SER A 228 140.25 -23.49 51.48
N GLY A 229 138.95 -23.76 51.36
CA GLY A 229 137.91 -23.44 52.35
C GLY A 229 136.76 -22.57 51.83
N ILE A 230 135.97 -22.04 52.77
CA ILE A 230 134.81 -21.18 52.49
C ILE A 230 135.28 -19.82 51.94
N LEU A 231 134.82 -19.49 50.73
CA LEU A 231 135.02 -18.21 50.06
C LEU A 231 133.95 -17.19 50.49
N PHE A 232 132.67 -17.58 50.40
CA PHE A 232 131.50 -16.78 50.76
C PHE A 232 130.58 -17.54 51.69
N ASN A 233 129.99 -16.83 52.65
CA ASN A 233 128.90 -17.35 53.48
C ASN A 233 127.80 -16.28 53.55
N THR A 234 126.57 -16.65 53.20
CA THR A 234 125.41 -15.78 53.37
C THR A 234 124.21 -16.59 53.81
N ALA A 235 123.46 -16.07 54.77
CA ALA A 235 122.11 -16.54 55.02
C ALA A 235 121.16 -15.59 54.29
N PRO A 236 120.60 -15.93 53.12
CA PRO A 236 119.41 -15.23 52.67
C PRO A 236 118.35 -15.41 53.76
N ASN A 237 117.99 -14.32 54.45
CA ASN A 237 116.75 -14.29 55.20
C ASN A 237 115.63 -14.47 54.18
N VAL A 238 115.14 -15.71 54.06
CA VAL A 238 114.05 -16.04 53.15
C VAL A 238 112.74 -15.59 53.80
N ASN A 239 112.55 -14.27 53.74
CA ASN A 239 111.40 -13.47 54.16
C ASN A 239 111.64 -12.05 53.58
N GLU A 240 110.66 -11.29 53.14
CA GLU A 240 109.22 -11.47 53.30
C GLU A 240 108.52 -11.52 51.95
N ALA A 241 107.27 -11.99 51.94
CA ALA A 241 106.40 -11.76 50.80
C ALA A 241 106.38 -10.24 50.53
N SER A 242 106.84 -9.83 49.36
CA SER A 242 106.65 -8.47 48.90
C SER A 242 105.15 -8.24 48.79
N VAL A 243 104.56 -7.64 49.83
CA VAL A 243 103.19 -7.14 49.80
C VAL A 243 103.21 -6.01 48.80
N TYR A 244 102.98 -6.37 47.54
CA TYR A 244 102.76 -5.44 46.47
C TYR A 244 101.44 -4.73 46.81
N VAL A 245 101.57 -3.58 47.47
CA VAL A 245 100.47 -2.69 47.76
C VAL A 245 100.00 -2.14 46.40
N PRO A 246 98.72 -2.29 46.04
CA PRO A 246 98.24 -1.74 44.77
C PRO A 246 98.47 -0.23 44.72
N THR A 247 98.91 0.25 43.56
CA THR A 247 99.25 1.67 43.33
C THR A 247 98.19 2.39 42.51
N SER A 248 97.33 1.65 41.80
CA SER A 248 96.15 2.19 41.11
C SER A 248 94.96 1.23 41.18
N LEU A 249 93.77 1.79 41.38
CA LEU A 249 92.48 1.11 41.22
C LEU A 249 91.72 1.77 40.05
N ASN A 250 91.25 0.96 39.10
CA ASN A 250 90.37 1.38 38.02
C ASN A 250 89.05 0.60 38.06
N VAL A 251 87.97 1.24 37.60
CA VAL A 251 86.63 0.64 37.44
C VAL A 251 86.22 0.75 35.97
N ASP A 252 85.43 -0.21 35.49
CA ASP A 252 84.94 -0.28 34.11
C ASP A 252 83.86 0.76 33.77
N THR A 253 83.12 1.23 34.77
CA THR A 253 82.08 2.25 34.60
C THR A 253 82.36 3.55 35.39
N SER A 254 82.02 4.67 34.77
CA SER A 254 82.05 6.01 35.39
C SER A 254 80.72 6.42 36.03
N ALA A 255 79.62 5.74 35.72
CA ALA A 255 78.28 5.98 36.30
C ALA A 255 77.33 4.80 36.02
N ILE A 256 76.37 4.56 36.92
CA ILE A 256 75.28 3.61 36.68
C ILE A 256 73.97 4.39 36.51
N ASN A 257 73.48 4.45 35.27
CA ASN A 257 72.19 5.06 34.93
C ASN A 257 71.24 3.95 34.48
N ALA A 258 70.27 3.63 35.32
CA ALA A 258 69.54 2.36 35.25
C ALA A 258 68.05 2.54 35.56
N ALA A 259 67.19 1.65 35.07
CA ALA A 259 65.75 1.67 35.39
C ALA A 259 65.45 0.74 36.58
N ARG A 260 64.42 1.03 37.37
CA ARG A 260 64.03 0.17 38.50
C ARG A 260 63.77 -1.29 38.05
N GLY A 261 64.47 -2.23 38.66
CA GLY A 261 64.43 -3.67 38.36
C GLY A 261 65.57 -4.16 37.45
N THR A 262 66.43 -3.29 36.92
CA THR A 262 67.61 -3.74 36.17
C THR A 262 68.73 -4.20 37.10
N THR A 263 69.46 -5.22 36.68
CA THR A 263 70.69 -5.70 37.32
C THR A 263 71.90 -5.49 36.41
N GLY A 264 73.11 -5.57 37.00
CA GLY A 264 74.37 -5.52 36.26
C GLY A 264 75.56 -5.87 37.15
N LYS A 265 76.77 -5.59 36.67
CA LYS A 265 78.03 -5.84 37.38
C LYS A 265 78.98 -4.65 37.25
N ILE A 266 79.81 -4.42 38.25
CA ILE A 266 80.98 -3.54 38.22
C ILE A 266 82.22 -4.42 38.12
N THR A 267 83.09 -4.14 37.16
CA THR A 267 84.40 -4.79 37.02
C THR A 267 85.48 -3.80 37.41
N ALA A 268 86.43 -4.22 38.24
CA ALA A 268 87.52 -3.37 38.71
C ALA A 268 88.86 -4.07 38.58
N THR A 269 89.90 -3.30 38.27
CA THR A 269 91.27 -3.79 38.06
C THR A 269 92.26 -3.01 38.92
N MET A 270 93.27 -3.71 39.43
CA MET A 270 94.34 -3.13 40.24
C MET A 270 95.72 -3.47 39.66
N SER A 271 96.66 -2.55 39.81
CA SER A 271 98.00 -2.61 39.23
C SER A 271 99.09 -2.35 40.27
N PRO A 272 100.27 -3.01 40.16
CA PRO A 272 100.57 -4.12 39.23
C PRO A 272 99.76 -5.39 39.50
N ALA A 273 99.53 -6.24 38.50
CA ALA A 273 98.65 -7.42 38.64
C ALA A 273 99.08 -8.45 39.71
N ALA A 274 100.33 -8.37 40.19
CA ALA A 274 100.86 -9.17 41.31
C ALA A 274 100.47 -8.64 42.70
N THR A 275 99.69 -7.54 42.79
CA THR A 275 99.19 -6.99 44.05
C THR A 275 98.05 -7.82 44.63
N ASN A 276 97.70 -7.61 45.91
CA ASN A 276 96.48 -8.19 46.46
C ASN A 276 95.25 -7.58 45.77
N GLN A 277 94.53 -8.41 45.00
CA GLN A 277 93.41 -8.00 44.15
C GLN A 277 92.04 -7.91 44.88
N ALA A 278 91.99 -8.07 46.20
CA ALA A 278 90.73 -8.03 46.95
C ALA A 278 90.14 -6.61 47.08
N LEU A 279 88.81 -6.55 46.96
CA LEU A 279 88.02 -5.32 46.90
C LEU A 279 86.82 -5.40 47.85
N THR A 280 86.31 -4.23 48.25
CA THR A 280 85.03 -4.06 48.94
C THR A 280 84.12 -3.14 48.14
N TYR A 281 82.83 -3.45 48.14
CA TYR A 281 81.78 -2.68 47.47
C TYR A 281 80.76 -2.23 48.52
N ALA A 282 80.39 -0.95 48.51
CA ALA A 282 79.37 -0.40 49.40
C ALA A 282 78.45 0.56 48.65
N SER A 283 77.13 0.40 48.80
CA SER A 283 76.14 1.38 48.33
C SER A 283 75.81 2.36 49.45
N SER A 284 75.77 3.66 49.15
CA SER A 284 75.32 4.69 50.10
C SER A 284 73.81 4.64 50.38
N ASN A 285 73.01 3.95 49.55
CA ASN A 285 71.59 3.71 49.82
C ASN A 285 71.12 2.39 49.20
N ALA A 286 71.09 1.33 50.02
CA ALA A 286 70.64 0.00 49.64
C ALA A 286 69.15 -0.09 49.21
N ASN A 287 68.32 0.91 49.55
CA ASN A 287 66.93 0.97 49.09
C ASN A 287 66.82 1.43 47.62
N ILE A 288 67.82 2.18 47.13
CA ILE A 288 67.88 2.66 45.73
C ILE A 288 68.64 1.66 44.87
N ILE A 289 69.83 1.23 45.30
CA ILE A 289 70.64 0.23 44.61
C ILE A 289 71.38 -0.65 45.62
N THR A 290 71.30 -1.97 45.48
CA THR A 290 72.19 -2.90 46.21
C THR A 290 73.37 -3.29 45.33
N VAL A 291 74.51 -3.57 45.97
CA VAL A 291 75.69 -4.19 45.35
C VAL A 291 76.20 -5.29 46.30
N ASN A 292 76.57 -6.45 45.76
CA ASN A 292 77.08 -7.58 46.54
C ASN A 292 78.62 -7.59 46.60
N ALA A 293 79.21 -8.56 47.31
CA ALA A 293 80.66 -8.69 47.45
C ALA A 293 81.39 -9.00 46.12
N THR A 294 80.70 -9.52 45.10
CA THR A 294 81.23 -9.84 43.77
C THR A 294 81.03 -8.72 42.74
N GLY A 295 80.54 -7.54 43.17
CA GLY A 295 80.32 -6.36 42.32
C GLY A 295 79.03 -6.38 41.51
N ASP A 296 78.16 -7.38 41.70
CA ASP A 296 76.85 -7.44 41.03
C ASP A 296 75.85 -6.55 41.75
N TRP A 297 75.06 -5.79 40.99
CA TRP A 297 74.14 -4.77 41.50
C TRP A 297 72.70 -4.92 40.98
N GLU A 298 71.75 -4.37 41.74
CA GLU A 298 70.31 -4.38 41.44
C GLU A 298 69.69 -3.02 41.82
N ALA A 299 69.02 -2.38 40.86
CA ALA A 299 68.34 -1.10 41.05
C ALA A 299 66.91 -1.30 41.63
N LYS A 300 66.69 -0.94 42.89
CA LYS A 300 65.47 -1.27 43.66
C LYS A 300 64.43 -0.18 43.73
N ALA A 301 64.83 1.08 43.80
CA ALA A 301 63.92 2.23 43.86
C ALA A 301 64.51 3.42 43.09
N THR A 302 63.64 4.34 42.68
CA THR A 302 64.06 5.56 41.97
C THR A 302 64.81 6.52 42.91
N GLY A 303 65.79 7.23 42.38
CA GLY A 303 66.60 8.19 43.13
C GLY A 303 68.09 8.12 42.78
N THR A 304 68.91 8.77 43.60
CA THR A 304 70.37 8.82 43.44
C THR A 304 71.09 8.12 44.58
N ALA A 305 72.17 7.42 44.26
CA ALA A 305 73.06 6.77 45.21
C ALA A 305 74.51 6.84 44.70
N THR A 306 75.44 6.28 45.47
CA THR A 306 76.85 6.14 45.08
C THR A 306 77.33 4.77 45.48
N ILE A 307 77.96 4.03 44.57
CA ILE A 307 78.68 2.80 44.90
C ILE A 307 80.16 3.15 45.07
N THR A 308 80.71 2.79 46.23
CA THR A 308 82.12 2.97 46.57
C THR A 308 82.83 1.64 46.41
N VAL A 309 83.94 1.63 45.67
CA VAL A 309 84.84 0.50 45.45
C VAL A 309 86.17 0.83 46.10
N THR A 310 86.61 0.01 47.07
CA THR A 310 87.85 0.26 47.84
C THR A 310 88.72 -0.98 47.92
N SER A 311 90.03 -0.82 47.70
CA SER A 311 91.01 -1.90 47.88
C SER A 311 91.17 -2.26 49.36
N THR A 312 91.14 -3.55 49.67
CA THR A 312 91.40 -4.02 51.05
C THR A 312 92.88 -3.93 51.43
N ALA A 313 93.77 -3.88 50.44
CA ALA A 313 95.22 -3.81 50.66
C ALA A 313 95.76 -2.37 50.64
N ASN A 314 95.00 -1.42 50.10
CA ASN A 314 95.33 0.00 50.15
C ASN A 314 94.04 0.84 50.25
N ALA A 315 93.60 1.15 51.46
CA ALA A 315 92.36 1.90 51.69
C ALA A 315 92.34 3.32 51.06
N SER A 316 93.52 3.89 50.73
CA SER A 316 93.60 5.16 49.98
C SER A 316 93.19 5.01 48.50
N LEU A 317 93.22 3.80 47.95
CA LEU A 317 92.69 3.49 46.62
C LEU A 317 91.20 3.21 46.71
N THR A 318 90.43 4.29 46.59
CA THR A 318 88.96 4.28 46.50
C THR A 318 88.50 4.91 45.18
N LYS A 319 87.45 4.34 44.59
CA LYS A 319 86.70 4.92 43.46
C LYS A 319 85.22 5.00 43.83
N THR A 320 84.56 6.09 43.44
CA THR A 320 83.13 6.32 43.64
C THR A 320 82.42 6.36 42.29
N ILE A 321 81.36 5.57 42.16
CA ILE A 321 80.52 5.47 40.98
C ILE A 321 79.17 6.12 41.33
N PRO A 322 78.81 7.29 40.74
CA PRO A 322 77.49 7.87 40.90
C PRO A 322 76.43 6.96 40.25
N VAL A 323 75.29 6.84 40.91
CA VAL A 323 74.15 6.02 40.47
C VAL A 323 72.91 6.89 40.37
N THR A 324 72.20 6.79 39.23
CA THR A 324 70.86 7.34 39.04
C THR A 324 69.91 6.22 38.63
N VAL A 325 68.90 5.95 39.45
CA VAL A 325 67.83 5.00 39.14
C VAL A 325 66.57 5.74 38.71
N THR A 326 66.10 5.49 37.50
CA THR A 326 64.87 6.05 36.93
C THR A 326 63.70 5.08 37.03
N ALA A 327 62.48 5.62 36.89
CA ALA A 327 61.26 4.83 36.84
C ALA A 327 61.30 3.85 35.66
N ASN A 328 60.74 2.65 35.83
CA ASN A 328 60.67 1.69 34.74
C ASN A 328 59.43 1.91 33.86
N ALA A 329 59.34 1.21 32.72
CA ALA A 329 58.22 1.40 31.78
C ALA A 329 56.85 1.20 32.43
N THR A 330 56.74 0.24 33.35
CA THR A 330 55.53 -0.06 34.13
C THR A 330 55.11 1.10 35.03
N ASP A 331 56.04 1.71 35.77
CA ASP A 331 55.75 2.88 36.61
C ASP A 331 55.25 4.06 35.77
N VAL A 332 55.96 4.36 34.67
CA VAL A 332 55.62 5.46 33.76
C VAL A 332 54.25 5.24 33.12
N ALA A 333 53.94 4.02 32.70
CA ALA A 333 52.66 3.65 32.14
C ALA A 333 51.53 3.76 33.19
N GLN A 334 51.72 3.25 34.41
CA GLN A 334 50.75 3.36 35.50
C GLN A 334 50.43 4.82 35.82
N THR A 335 51.43 5.69 35.97
CA THR A 335 51.22 7.12 36.22
C THR A 335 50.44 7.78 35.07
N THR A 336 50.86 7.55 33.82
CA THR A 336 50.21 8.15 32.64
C THR A 336 48.76 7.69 32.47
N VAL A 337 48.47 6.41 32.75
CA VAL A 337 47.12 5.83 32.71
C VAL A 337 46.26 6.39 33.85
N ASN A 338 46.78 6.45 35.07
CA ASN A 338 46.09 7.03 36.22
C ASN A 338 45.66 8.48 35.96
N GLU A 339 46.55 9.29 35.39
CA GLU A 339 46.30 10.70 35.06
C GLU A 339 45.13 10.95 34.09
N LEU A 340 44.62 9.92 33.39
CA LEU A 340 43.41 9.99 32.57
C LEU A 340 42.13 10.13 33.43
N PHE A 341 42.17 9.71 34.70
CA PHE A 341 41.02 9.53 35.58
C PHE A 341 40.95 10.54 36.72
N ILE A 342 39.74 10.86 37.17
CA ILE A 342 39.51 11.79 38.28
C ILE A 342 40.27 11.30 39.53
N SER A 343 40.99 12.22 40.18
CA SER A 343 41.87 11.95 41.34
C SER A 343 42.95 10.90 41.08
N ASP A 344 43.41 10.79 39.82
CA ASP A 344 44.48 9.90 39.35
C ASP A 344 44.24 8.42 39.71
N ASN A 345 42.97 7.99 39.63
CA ASN A 345 42.51 6.65 40.05
C ASN A 345 41.59 6.01 38.98
N PRO A 346 42.02 4.94 38.29
CA PRO A 346 41.23 4.21 37.29
C PRO A 346 39.89 3.61 37.75
N ALA A 347 39.60 3.58 39.05
CA ALA A 347 38.26 3.27 39.55
C ALA A 347 37.22 4.33 39.13
N ASN A 348 37.64 5.60 39.10
CA ASN A 348 36.78 6.76 38.80
C ASN A 348 36.53 6.93 37.30
N HIS A 349 35.68 7.89 36.92
CA HIS A 349 35.52 8.31 35.54
C HIS A 349 36.75 9.08 35.02
N ILE A 350 36.89 9.19 33.69
CA ILE A 350 37.88 10.06 33.06
C ILE A 350 37.68 11.53 33.44
N LYS A 351 38.77 12.30 33.47
CA LYS A 351 38.71 13.76 33.64
C LYS A 351 38.05 14.39 32.41
N ASP A 352 37.33 15.51 32.58
CA ASP A 352 36.82 16.31 31.46
C ASP A 352 37.93 16.85 30.55
N THR A 353 39.17 16.93 31.05
CA THR A 353 40.36 17.31 30.28
C THR A 353 41.05 16.13 29.59
N THR A 354 40.53 14.92 29.68
CA THR A 354 41.05 13.72 29.01
C THR A 354 40.59 13.72 27.56
N THR A 355 41.55 13.70 26.65
CA THR A 355 41.35 13.75 25.20
C THR A 355 41.94 12.51 24.55
N GLN A 356 41.56 12.22 23.30
CA GLN A 356 42.11 11.09 22.55
C GLN A 356 43.64 11.10 22.56
N ALA A 357 44.28 12.25 22.33
CA ALA A 357 45.75 12.38 22.36
C ALA A 357 46.39 12.00 23.72
N LYS A 358 45.69 12.21 24.85
CA LYS A 358 46.17 11.74 26.17
C LYS A 358 46.02 10.22 26.30
N ILE A 359 44.92 9.66 25.81
CA ILE A 359 44.70 8.20 25.77
C ILE A 359 45.74 7.54 24.86
N ASP A 360 46.00 8.08 23.67
CA ASP A 360 47.04 7.59 22.74
C ASP A 360 48.45 7.67 23.36
N THR A 361 48.72 8.72 24.14
CA THR A 361 49.97 8.87 24.89
C THR A 361 50.08 7.78 25.96
N ALA A 362 49.01 7.51 26.71
CA ALA A 362 48.98 6.43 27.71
C ALA A 362 49.12 5.05 27.06
N GLN A 363 48.40 4.78 25.97
CA GLN A 363 48.51 3.57 25.15
C GLN A 363 49.96 3.32 24.74
N THR A 364 50.63 4.35 24.21
CA THR A 364 52.05 4.26 23.81
C THR A 364 52.97 3.89 24.98
N LYS A 365 52.66 4.31 26.22
CA LYS A 365 53.41 3.90 27.42
C LYS A 365 53.09 2.48 27.86
N VAL A 366 51.81 2.09 27.86
CA VAL A 366 51.37 0.71 28.12
C VAL A 366 51.99 -0.25 27.11
N ASP A 367 52.14 0.18 25.85
CA ASP A 367 52.72 -0.66 24.81
C ASP A 367 54.19 -0.99 25.03
N ALA A 368 54.94 -0.09 25.66
CA ALA A 368 56.35 -0.27 26.03
C ALA A 368 56.56 -1.10 27.32
N VAL A 369 55.49 -1.53 28.02
CA VAL A 369 55.59 -2.40 29.20
C VAL A 369 55.91 -3.83 28.76
N THR A 370 56.97 -4.42 29.32
CA THR A 370 57.42 -5.79 29.01
C THR A 370 56.76 -6.86 29.89
N ASP A 371 56.28 -6.50 31.08
CA ASP A 371 55.49 -7.38 31.94
C ASP A 371 54.09 -7.59 31.34
N ALA A 372 53.81 -8.81 30.88
CA ALA A 372 52.57 -9.13 30.18
C ALA A 372 51.32 -8.98 31.08
N THR A 373 51.42 -9.35 32.35
CA THR A 373 50.28 -9.27 33.30
C THR A 373 49.95 -7.82 33.61
N LYS A 374 50.97 -7.01 33.91
CA LYS A 374 50.77 -5.59 34.25
C LYS A 374 50.44 -4.75 33.02
N LYS A 375 50.96 -5.10 31.83
CA LYS A 375 50.51 -4.51 30.56
C LYS A 375 49.03 -4.78 30.33
N ALA A 376 48.56 -6.01 30.53
CA ALA A 376 47.15 -6.37 30.38
C ALA A 376 46.24 -5.61 31.36
N GLU A 377 46.62 -5.50 32.63
CA GLU A 377 45.89 -4.71 33.63
C GLU A 377 45.75 -3.24 33.20
N LEU A 378 46.87 -2.59 32.84
CA LEU A 378 46.88 -1.20 32.38
C LEU A 378 46.10 -0.99 31.08
N GLN A 379 46.11 -1.98 30.17
CA GLN A 379 45.30 -1.94 28.94
C GLN A 379 43.80 -1.84 29.27
N THR A 380 43.29 -2.59 30.25
CA THR A 380 41.87 -2.50 30.64
C THR A 380 41.46 -1.09 31.08
N TYR A 381 42.39 -0.33 31.67
CA TYR A 381 42.16 1.07 32.04
C TYR A 381 42.21 2.00 30.82
N VAL A 382 43.13 1.78 29.88
CA VAL A 382 43.12 2.54 28.61
C VAL A 382 41.83 2.28 27.82
N ASP A 383 41.38 1.02 27.74
CA ASP A 383 40.13 0.63 27.10
C ASP A 383 38.90 1.25 27.80
N LYS A 384 38.90 1.29 29.14
CA LYS A 384 37.86 2.01 29.92
C LYS A 384 37.85 3.50 29.56
N ALA A 385 39.01 4.15 29.53
CA ALA A 385 39.11 5.57 29.20
C ALA A 385 38.61 5.85 27.77
N GLN A 386 38.92 4.96 26.82
CA GLN A 386 38.47 5.04 25.44
C GLN A 386 36.95 4.92 25.32
N ALA A 387 36.34 3.98 26.06
CA ALA A 387 34.90 3.77 26.09
C ALA A 387 34.16 4.94 26.77
N GLU A 388 34.69 5.48 27.87
CA GLU A 388 34.11 6.66 28.53
C GLU A 388 34.20 7.92 27.67
N LEU A 389 35.31 8.14 26.96
CA LEU A 389 35.44 9.29 26.05
C LEU A 389 34.40 9.22 24.91
N ALA A 390 34.18 8.03 24.34
CA ALA A 390 33.14 7.81 23.33
C ALA A 390 31.72 8.02 23.91
N ASN A 391 31.47 7.58 25.14
CA ASN A 391 30.19 7.81 25.83
C ASN A 391 29.97 9.30 26.15
N ASN A 392 31.00 10.05 26.54
CA ASN A 392 30.91 11.49 26.78
C ASN A 392 30.55 12.24 25.48
N ALA A 393 31.17 11.90 24.35
CA ALA A 393 30.80 12.44 23.04
C ALA A 393 29.34 12.10 22.67
N LYS A 394 28.91 10.85 22.86
CA LYS A 394 27.53 10.40 22.65
C LYS A 394 26.52 11.16 23.52
N ASN A 395 26.84 11.37 24.80
CA ASN A 395 25.99 12.09 25.75
C ASN A 395 25.90 13.58 25.40
N ALA A 396 27.01 14.22 25.01
CA ALA A 396 27.01 15.61 24.56
C ALA A 396 26.22 15.81 23.26
N ALA A 397 26.31 14.86 22.33
CA ALA A 397 25.48 14.84 21.12
C ALA A 397 24.00 14.66 21.46
N LYS A 398 23.64 13.69 22.32
CA LYS A 398 22.27 13.49 22.80
C LYS A 398 21.70 14.74 23.46
N ALA A 399 22.43 15.34 24.39
CA ALA A 399 22.00 16.57 25.06
C ALA A 399 21.77 17.72 24.07
N SER A 400 22.58 17.80 23.01
CA SER A 400 22.42 18.81 21.94
C SER A 400 21.19 18.55 21.07
N VAL A 401 20.82 17.29 20.82
CA VAL A 401 19.58 16.91 20.10
C VAL A 401 18.35 17.15 20.99
N ASP A 402 18.36 16.66 22.22
CA ASP A 402 17.27 16.85 23.19
C ASP A 402 17.03 18.36 23.45
N ALA A 403 18.09 19.19 23.39
CA ALA A 403 17.99 20.63 23.53
C ALA A 403 17.18 21.32 22.42
N LEU A 404 17.03 20.72 21.22
CA LEU A 404 16.23 21.25 20.11
C LEU A 404 14.72 21.22 20.41
N PHE A 405 14.28 20.26 21.24
CA PHE A 405 12.88 19.93 21.47
C PHE A 405 12.37 20.41 22.82
N SER A 406 11.10 20.81 22.89
CA SER A 406 10.44 21.16 24.15
C SER A 406 9.98 19.93 24.94
N ASN A 407 10.02 18.73 24.34
CA ASN A 407 9.50 17.49 24.91
C ASN A 407 10.35 16.23 24.64
N PRO A 408 11.66 16.22 24.93
CA PRO A 408 12.45 15.00 24.89
C PRO A 408 11.93 13.96 25.89
N PRO A 409 12.01 12.65 25.59
CA PRO A 409 12.59 12.05 24.39
C PRO A 409 11.57 11.91 23.22
N THR A 410 10.33 12.35 23.36
CA THR A 410 9.30 12.17 22.31
C THR A 410 9.53 13.04 21.08
N ASN A 411 10.21 14.18 21.26
CA ASN A 411 10.75 15.03 20.19
C ASN A 411 9.70 15.43 19.14
N THR A 412 8.47 15.74 19.56
CA THR A 412 7.37 16.12 18.64
C THR A 412 7.18 17.63 18.49
N ALA A 413 7.77 18.45 19.37
CA ALA A 413 7.70 19.91 19.30
C ALA A 413 9.07 20.55 19.55
N LEU A 414 9.40 21.60 18.77
CA LEU A 414 10.63 22.37 18.95
C LEU A 414 10.49 23.41 20.06
N LYS A 415 11.61 23.77 20.70
CA LYS A 415 11.65 24.97 21.53
C LYS A 415 11.49 26.23 20.65
N PRO A 416 10.81 27.29 21.13
CA PRO A 416 10.70 28.56 20.38
C PRO A 416 12.05 29.22 20.04
N SER A 417 13.09 28.94 20.82
CA SER A 417 14.45 29.44 20.61
C SER A 417 15.29 28.62 19.63
N THR A 418 14.79 27.49 19.13
CA THR A 418 15.55 26.63 18.21
C THR A 418 15.68 27.31 16.85
N THR A 419 16.93 27.60 16.44
CA THR A 419 17.27 28.14 15.13
C THR A 419 17.97 27.09 14.27
N GLN A 420 18.07 27.34 12.96
CA GLN A 420 18.82 26.45 12.05
C GLN A 420 20.29 26.28 12.49
N ALA A 421 20.92 27.30 13.09
CA ALA A 421 22.28 27.21 13.60
C ALA A 421 22.40 26.16 14.72
N ILE A 422 21.45 26.13 15.66
CA ILE A 422 21.42 25.16 16.77
C ILE A 422 21.16 23.73 16.24
N ILE A 423 20.26 23.58 15.27
CA ILE A 423 20.02 22.29 14.59
C ILE A 423 21.29 21.80 13.88
N ASN A 424 22.01 22.70 13.20
CA ASN A 424 23.27 22.38 12.53
C ASN A 424 24.36 21.98 13.54
N GLU A 425 24.47 22.66 14.68
CA GLU A 425 25.43 22.32 15.74
C GLU A 425 25.17 20.92 16.32
N ALA A 426 23.91 20.60 16.62
CA ALA A 426 23.50 19.26 17.05
C ALA A 426 23.83 18.20 15.98
N SER A 427 23.55 18.51 14.70
CA SER A 427 23.91 17.66 13.56
C SER A 427 25.42 17.43 13.44
N THR A 428 26.25 18.45 13.65
CA THR A 428 27.71 18.32 13.64
C THR A 428 28.20 17.36 14.75
N LYS A 429 27.67 17.49 15.97
CA LYS A 429 28.02 16.61 17.09
C LYS A 429 27.60 15.16 16.87
N VAL A 430 26.39 14.92 16.34
CA VAL A 430 25.91 13.56 16.01
C VAL A 430 26.69 12.96 14.84
N ASN A 431 26.97 13.74 13.79
CA ASN A 431 27.75 13.28 12.63
C ASN A 431 29.17 12.84 13.01
N ALA A 432 29.78 13.45 14.02
CA ALA A 432 31.11 13.08 14.54
C ALA A 432 31.14 11.74 15.31
N LEU A 433 29.99 11.19 15.72
CA LEU A 433 29.96 9.90 16.43
C LEU A 433 30.29 8.71 15.51
N PRO A 434 30.84 7.60 16.04
CA PRO A 434 30.90 6.32 15.33
C PRO A 434 29.51 5.81 14.91
N VAL A 435 29.47 4.97 13.86
CA VAL A 435 28.24 4.35 13.37
C VAL A 435 27.64 3.45 14.46
N SER A 436 26.40 3.72 14.85
CA SER A 436 25.69 3.03 15.93
C SER A 436 24.18 3.25 15.80
N ALA A 437 23.37 2.41 16.45
CA ALA A 437 21.92 2.58 16.48
C ALA A 437 21.51 3.94 17.07
N ASP A 438 22.18 4.38 18.13
CA ASP A 438 21.94 5.68 18.76
C ASP A 438 22.20 6.86 17.81
N LYS A 439 23.29 6.81 17.02
CA LYS A 439 23.57 7.82 15.99
C LYS A 439 22.43 7.89 14.98
N THR A 440 21.95 6.74 14.50
CA THR A 440 20.82 6.67 13.56
C THR A 440 19.55 7.29 14.14
N THR A 441 19.20 6.98 15.39
CA THR A 441 18.05 7.58 16.10
C THR A 441 18.20 9.10 16.22
N MET A 442 19.36 9.59 16.66
CA MET A 442 19.63 11.03 16.77
C MET A 442 19.59 11.73 15.41
N GLN A 443 20.03 11.08 14.32
CA GLN A 443 19.95 11.64 12.98
C GLN A 443 18.51 11.72 12.47
N ALA A 444 17.66 10.75 12.82
CA ALA A 444 16.22 10.80 12.55
C ALA A 444 15.55 11.95 13.33
N ASP A 445 15.92 12.15 14.60
CA ASP A 445 15.46 13.30 15.38
C ASP A 445 15.93 14.64 14.80
N ILE A 446 17.18 14.78 14.35
CA ILE A 446 17.65 15.97 13.63
C ILE A 446 16.84 16.22 12.35
N THR A 447 16.49 15.15 11.63
CA THR A 447 15.65 15.25 10.41
C THR A 447 14.23 15.70 10.75
N LYS A 448 13.67 15.19 11.85
CA LYS A 448 12.38 15.61 12.41
C LYS A 448 12.43 17.08 12.88
N ALA A 449 13.53 17.49 13.50
CA ALA A 449 13.76 18.88 13.93
C ALA A 449 13.76 19.84 12.74
N ASN A 450 14.52 19.53 11.68
CA ASN A 450 14.49 20.29 10.42
C ASN A 450 13.08 20.35 9.81
N THR A 451 12.36 19.23 9.80
CA THR A 451 10.99 19.16 9.27
C THR A 451 10.02 20.07 10.05
N LEU A 452 10.04 20.00 11.39
CA LEU A 452 9.22 20.84 12.27
C LEU A 452 9.60 22.32 12.21
N PHE A 453 10.90 22.63 12.08
CA PHE A 453 11.38 23.99 11.90
C PHE A 453 10.78 24.58 10.61
N GLN A 454 10.82 23.81 9.53
CA GLN A 454 10.33 24.18 8.21
C GLN A 454 8.80 24.15 8.03
N ALA A 455 8.04 23.56 8.96
CA ALA A 455 6.58 23.61 8.96
C ALA A 455 6.05 24.98 9.45
N ILE A 456 4.86 25.36 9.03
CA ILE A 456 4.11 26.51 9.56
C ILE A 456 2.61 26.18 9.56
N THR A 457 1.92 26.50 10.65
CA THR A 457 0.47 26.29 10.78
C THR A 457 -0.27 27.13 9.73
N PRO A 458 -1.18 26.53 8.93
CA PRO A 458 -1.96 27.26 7.96
C PRO A 458 -2.73 28.43 8.59
N THR A 459 -2.51 29.63 8.07
CA THR A 459 -3.32 30.79 8.44
C THR A 459 -4.73 30.61 7.89
N THR A 460 -5.73 31.04 8.65
CA THR A 460 -7.13 31.12 8.22
C THR A 460 -7.66 32.52 8.49
N LEU A 461 -8.76 32.89 7.82
CA LEU A 461 -9.41 34.19 7.99
C LEU A 461 -10.93 34.00 8.00
N GLY A 462 -11.55 34.38 9.11
CA GLY A 462 -13.00 34.30 9.35
C GLY A 462 -13.82 35.19 8.41
N ALA A 463 -15.13 34.98 8.39
CA ALA A 463 -16.01 35.68 7.46
C ALA A 463 -16.05 37.20 7.70
N LEU A 464 -15.93 37.97 6.61
CA LEU A 464 -15.96 39.44 6.64
C LEU A 464 -17.14 39.97 5.83
N THR A 465 -17.84 40.94 6.42
CA THR A 465 -18.92 41.70 5.79
C THR A 465 -18.59 43.19 5.81
N THR A 466 -19.38 44.01 5.11
CA THR A 466 -19.24 45.49 5.15
C THR A 466 -19.33 46.09 6.56
N GLU A 467 -19.95 45.38 7.51
CA GLU A 467 -20.09 45.83 8.89
C GLU A 467 -18.99 45.29 9.83
N SER A 468 -18.12 44.39 9.37
CA SER A 468 -17.04 43.81 10.17
C SER A 468 -16.03 44.87 10.62
N THR A 469 -15.89 45.05 11.94
CA THR A 469 -14.91 45.93 12.60
C THR A 469 -13.70 45.16 13.17
N THR A 470 -13.69 43.84 13.03
CA THR A 470 -12.58 42.97 13.44
C THR A 470 -12.34 41.91 12.37
N VAL A 471 -11.08 41.48 12.26
CA VAL A 471 -10.70 40.22 11.60
C VAL A 471 -10.29 39.22 12.68
N SER A 472 -10.55 37.94 12.44
CA SER A 472 -10.12 36.86 13.33
C SER A 472 -9.86 35.57 12.55
N GLY A 473 -9.08 34.68 13.13
CA GLY A 473 -8.76 33.38 12.55
C GLY A 473 -7.78 32.60 13.43
N VAL A 474 -7.18 31.58 12.83
CA VAL A 474 -6.04 30.85 13.40
C VAL A 474 -4.78 31.01 12.53
N GLY A 475 -3.62 30.78 13.13
CA GLY A 475 -2.31 30.82 12.47
C GLY A 475 -1.21 30.20 13.33
N GLU A 476 0.04 30.35 12.92
CA GLU A 476 1.20 29.88 13.71
C GLU A 476 1.22 30.56 15.09
N LEU A 477 1.19 29.73 16.14
CA LEU A 477 1.19 30.18 17.53
C LEU A 477 2.35 31.16 17.84
N ASN A 478 2.08 32.14 18.71
CA ASN A 478 3.03 33.16 19.15
C ASN A 478 3.75 33.94 18.02
N SER A 479 3.24 33.92 16.78
CA SER A 479 3.89 34.53 15.61
C SER A 479 3.29 35.88 15.23
N ASP A 480 4.07 36.72 14.54
CA ASP A 480 3.61 38.04 14.08
C ASP A 480 2.64 37.90 12.90
N ILE A 481 1.61 38.74 12.86
CA ILE A 481 0.56 38.73 11.84
C ILE A 481 0.29 40.14 11.32
N VAL A 482 0.13 40.26 10.00
CA VAL A 482 -0.21 41.49 9.29
C VAL A 482 -1.47 41.28 8.47
N ILE A 483 -2.38 42.24 8.52
CA ILE A 483 -3.65 42.25 7.81
C ILE A 483 -3.58 43.34 6.74
N THR A 484 -3.79 42.98 5.48
CA THR A 484 -3.62 43.89 4.33
C THR A 484 -4.83 43.95 3.41
N LYS A 485 -4.93 45.06 2.69
CA LYS A 485 -5.75 45.28 1.49
C LYS A 485 -4.82 45.65 0.35
N GLY A 486 -4.49 44.67 -0.50
CA GLY A 486 -3.40 44.83 -1.47
C GLY A 486 -2.09 45.20 -0.75
N ALA A 487 -1.47 46.32 -1.12
CA ALA A 487 -0.25 46.82 -0.48
C ALA A 487 -0.49 47.62 0.83
N THR A 488 -1.74 47.94 1.19
CA THR A 488 -2.05 48.74 2.40
C THR A 488 -2.20 47.84 3.63
N ILE A 489 -1.45 48.12 4.69
CA ILE A 489 -1.64 47.48 6.00
C ILE A 489 -2.87 48.11 6.68
N LEU A 490 -3.82 47.26 7.12
CA LEU A 490 -5.00 47.66 7.88
C LEU A 490 -4.82 47.46 9.39
N ALA A 491 -4.09 46.40 9.77
CA ALA A 491 -3.76 46.07 11.16
C ALA A 491 -2.53 45.16 11.23
N SER A 492 -1.88 45.12 12.38
CA SER A 492 -0.80 44.19 12.70
C SER A 492 -0.87 43.79 14.17
N GLY A 493 -0.37 42.60 14.51
CA GLY A 493 -0.31 42.12 15.88
C GLY A 493 0.36 40.75 15.98
N ARG A 494 -0.04 39.94 16.95
CA ARG A 494 0.44 38.56 17.13
C ARG A 494 -0.71 37.57 17.21
N VAL A 495 -0.42 36.35 16.78
CA VAL A 495 -1.22 35.15 17.10
C VAL A 495 -0.90 34.74 18.54
N ASP A 496 -1.92 34.38 19.32
CA ASP A 496 -1.78 33.98 20.71
C ASP A 496 -1.18 32.56 20.89
N GLY A 497 -0.96 32.17 22.15
CA GLY A 497 -0.44 30.85 22.51
C GLY A 497 -1.40 29.69 22.24
N SER A 498 -2.66 29.95 21.88
CA SER A 498 -3.65 28.96 21.43
C SER A 498 -3.75 28.87 19.90
N GLY A 499 -2.94 29.64 19.17
CA GLY A 499 -2.95 29.71 17.71
C GLY A 499 -4.08 30.59 17.14
N LYS A 500 -4.76 31.40 17.96
CA LYS A 500 -5.86 32.29 17.53
C LYS A 500 -5.38 33.74 17.43
N TYR A 501 -6.09 34.53 16.62
CA TYR A 501 -5.90 35.98 16.59
C TYR A 501 -7.23 36.70 16.40
N GLN A 502 -7.32 37.92 16.92
CA GLN A 502 -8.37 38.88 16.62
C GLN A 502 -7.76 40.29 16.60
N LEU A 503 -7.99 41.04 15.52
CA LEU A 503 -7.47 42.39 15.33
C LEU A 503 -8.57 43.32 14.86
N ALA A 504 -8.62 44.54 15.40
CA ALA A 504 -9.56 45.57 14.95
C ALA A 504 -9.17 46.10 13.57
N ILE A 505 -10.16 46.34 12.71
CA ILE A 505 -10.02 47.01 11.41
C ILE A 505 -11.15 48.02 11.19
N ALA A 506 -10.90 49.03 10.38
CA ALA A 506 -11.98 49.87 9.86
C ALA A 506 -12.87 49.04 8.90
N LYS A 507 -14.18 49.32 8.90
CA LYS A 507 -15.15 48.71 7.97
C LYS A 507 -14.68 48.83 6.52
N GLN A 508 -14.83 47.76 5.76
CA GLN A 508 -14.35 47.67 4.37
C GLN A 508 -15.52 47.62 3.38
N PRO A 509 -15.42 48.25 2.20
CA PRO A 509 -16.47 48.15 1.19
C PRO A 509 -16.54 46.73 0.62
N ALA A 510 -17.74 46.34 0.16
CA ALA A 510 -17.96 45.05 -0.47
C ALA A 510 -17.02 44.84 -1.67
N ASN A 511 -16.69 43.58 -1.97
CA ASN A 511 -15.72 43.16 -2.98
C ASN A 511 -14.25 43.56 -2.67
N THR A 512 -13.95 44.09 -1.49
CA THR A 512 -12.57 44.25 -1.02
C THR A 512 -11.98 42.90 -0.62
N THR A 513 -10.84 42.52 -1.19
CA THR A 513 -10.05 41.36 -0.70
C THR A 513 -9.16 41.79 0.46
N ILE A 514 -9.33 41.12 1.61
CA ILE A 514 -8.47 41.24 2.78
C ILE A 514 -7.61 39.99 2.91
N THR A 515 -6.32 40.18 3.16
CA THR A 515 -5.35 39.10 3.36
C THR A 515 -4.78 39.18 4.77
N ALA A 516 -4.77 38.06 5.48
CA ALA A 516 -4.05 37.87 6.73
C ALA A 516 -2.79 37.06 6.44
N THR A 517 -1.62 37.57 6.81
CA THR A 517 -0.32 36.92 6.62
C THR A 517 0.39 36.78 7.97
N VAL A 518 0.62 35.54 8.39
CA VAL A 518 1.39 35.20 9.60
C VAL A 518 2.82 34.88 9.20
N THR A 519 3.80 35.39 9.96
CA THR A 519 5.23 35.15 9.76
C THR A 519 5.81 34.43 10.97
N LYS A 520 6.28 33.18 10.77
CA LYS A 520 6.87 32.35 11.82
C LYS A 520 8.20 32.96 12.29
N ALA A 521 8.26 33.35 13.56
CA ALA A 521 9.39 34.09 14.12
C ALA A 521 10.73 33.34 14.05
N SER A 522 10.73 31.99 14.06
CA SER A 522 11.95 31.19 14.11
C SER A 522 12.70 31.08 12.77
N ASN A 523 12.04 31.31 11.63
CA ASN A 523 12.64 31.16 10.30
C ASN A 523 12.10 32.08 9.21
N GLY A 524 11.20 33.03 9.52
CA GLY A 524 10.65 33.98 8.57
C GLY A 524 9.70 33.38 7.52
N LYS A 525 9.31 32.09 7.63
CA LYS A 525 8.30 31.52 6.72
C LYS A 525 6.95 32.19 6.93
N THR A 526 6.23 32.38 5.84
CA THR A 526 4.91 33.00 5.86
C THR A 526 3.81 32.00 5.50
N SER A 527 2.65 32.19 6.12
CA SER A 527 1.39 31.55 5.71
C SER A 527 0.35 32.66 5.55
N SER A 528 -0.57 32.51 4.60
CA SER A 528 -1.56 33.55 4.30
C SER A 528 -2.93 32.98 3.98
N ALA A 529 -3.97 33.69 4.40
CA ALA A 529 -5.35 33.44 3.98
C ALA A 529 -5.99 34.75 3.52
N SER A 530 -6.82 34.68 2.49
CA SER A 530 -7.55 35.83 1.96
C SER A 530 -9.05 35.60 1.96
N ARG A 531 -9.81 36.67 2.19
CA ARG A 531 -11.27 36.69 2.01
C ARG A 531 -11.73 37.97 1.36
N THR A 532 -12.69 37.83 0.45
CA THR A 532 -13.47 38.94 -0.05
C THR A 532 -14.54 39.33 0.98
N VAL A 533 -14.64 40.63 1.25
CA VAL A 533 -15.67 41.25 2.07
C VAL A 533 -16.99 41.23 1.30
N THR A 534 -18.00 40.56 1.85
CA THR A 534 -19.35 40.53 1.25
C THR A 534 -20.19 41.71 1.74
N ALA A 535 -21.15 42.18 0.95
CA ALA A 535 -22.21 43.03 1.51
C ALA A 535 -22.97 42.28 2.62
N VAL A 536 -23.47 42.99 3.62
CA VAL A 536 -24.47 42.41 4.53
C VAL A 536 -25.75 42.10 3.73
N ALA A 537 -26.25 40.89 3.88
CA ALA A 537 -27.53 40.49 3.30
C ALA A 537 -28.66 41.17 4.07
N LEU A 538 -29.43 42.03 3.39
CA LEU A 538 -30.55 42.76 3.97
C LEU A 538 -31.78 41.86 4.06
N ASP A 539 -32.43 41.84 5.22
CA ASP A 539 -33.62 41.03 5.46
C ASP A 539 -34.87 41.74 4.91
N TYR A 540 -35.06 41.61 3.60
CA TYR A 540 -36.28 41.99 2.90
C TYR A 540 -37.26 40.81 2.77
N LYS A 541 -37.34 39.93 3.79
CA LYS A 541 -38.39 38.92 3.83
C LYS A 541 -39.77 39.59 3.79
N LEU A 542 -40.68 39.01 3.02
CA LEU A 542 -42.07 39.41 2.93
C LEU A 542 -42.88 38.15 2.66
N THR A 543 -43.85 37.86 3.52
CA THR A 543 -44.81 36.76 3.36
C THR A 543 -46.22 37.31 3.50
N GLY A 544 -47.20 36.62 2.92
CA GLY A 544 -48.62 37.00 2.92
C GLY A 544 -49.43 35.94 2.18
N PRO A 545 -50.75 36.09 2.07
CA PRO A 545 -51.59 35.16 1.31
C PRO A 545 -51.24 35.21 -0.18
N ALA A 546 -51.12 34.05 -0.83
CA ALA A 546 -50.90 33.97 -2.28
C ALA A 546 -52.17 34.29 -3.08
N GLU A 547 -53.34 34.09 -2.49
CA GLU A 547 -54.64 34.25 -3.13
C GLU A 547 -55.63 34.94 -2.19
N TYR A 548 -56.63 35.62 -2.76
CA TYR A 548 -57.71 36.29 -2.03
C TYR A 548 -59.07 35.89 -2.61
N GLU A 549 -59.94 35.29 -1.81
CA GLU A 549 -61.32 35.00 -2.22
C GLU A 549 -62.16 36.30 -2.23
N LEU A 550 -62.78 36.64 -3.37
CA LEU A 550 -63.54 37.87 -3.54
C LEU A 550 -64.69 37.98 -2.54
N GLY A 551 -64.73 39.09 -1.79
CA GLY A 551 -65.72 39.35 -0.76
C GLY A 551 -65.36 38.78 0.63
N ASN A 552 -64.23 38.09 0.78
CA ASN A 552 -63.73 37.68 2.09
C ASN A 552 -63.32 38.93 2.89
N LYS A 553 -63.91 39.11 4.07
CA LYS A 553 -63.65 40.25 4.97
C LYS A 553 -62.50 40.02 5.96
N SER A 554 -61.79 38.91 5.85
CA SER A 554 -60.64 38.59 6.69
C SER A 554 -59.49 39.57 6.45
N ASN A 555 -58.79 39.92 7.51
CA ASN A 555 -57.61 40.77 7.46
C ASN A 555 -56.48 40.13 6.63
N ILE A 556 -55.87 40.90 5.72
CA ILE A 556 -54.65 40.48 5.03
C ILE A 556 -53.45 40.65 5.97
N THR A 557 -52.91 39.55 6.47
CA THR A 557 -51.75 39.53 7.38
C THR A 557 -50.56 38.81 6.76
N GLY A 558 -49.39 39.02 7.34
CA GLY A 558 -48.15 38.38 6.92
C GLY A 558 -46.96 38.93 7.68
N ASN A 559 -45.75 38.48 7.34
CA ASN A 559 -44.52 38.86 8.05
C ASN A 559 -43.56 39.63 7.15
N TYR A 560 -42.77 40.51 7.76
CA TYR A 560 -41.70 41.29 7.13
C TYR A 560 -40.36 41.09 7.83
N GLY A 561 -39.28 41.26 7.08
CA GLY A 561 -37.91 41.18 7.55
C GLY A 561 -37.38 42.49 8.14
N ALA A 562 -36.30 42.43 8.90
CA ALA A 562 -35.82 43.53 9.76
C ALA A 562 -35.42 44.83 9.00
N ASP A 563 -35.13 44.75 7.70
CA ASP A 563 -34.76 45.90 6.87
C ASP A 563 -35.94 46.54 6.11
N VAL A 564 -37.15 46.03 6.30
CA VAL A 564 -38.39 46.63 5.77
C VAL A 564 -38.85 47.76 6.70
N ALA A 565 -39.05 48.97 6.16
CA ALA A 565 -39.53 50.14 6.91
C ALA A 565 -41.04 50.40 6.73
N TYR A 566 -41.63 49.95 5.62
CA TYR A 566 -43.09 49.98 5.41
C TYR A 566 -43.58 48.76 4.64
N VAL A 567 -44.79 48.30 4.96
CA VAL A 567 -45.54 47.35 4.13
C VAL A 567 -46.74 48.07 3.54
N ARG A 568 -46.91 48.02 2.21
CA ARG A 568 -48.01 48.68 1.49
C ARG A 568 -48.88 47.67 0.76
N LEU A 569 -50.18 47.95 0.67
CA LEU A 569 -51.11 47.26 -0.23
C LEU A 569 -51.41 48.16 -1.43
N ARG A 570 -51.18 47.66 -2.64
CA ARG A 570 -51.56 48.31 -3.90
C ARG A 570 -52.60 47.47 -4.61
N VAL A 571 -53.70 48.10 -5.05
CA VAL A 571 -54.76 47.47 -5.83
C VAL A 571 -54.96 48.27 -7.11
N THR A 572 -54.68 47.64 -8.25
CA THR A 572 -54.73 48.28 -9.57
C THR A 572 -55.83 47.64 -10.41
N PRO A 573 -56.90 48.37 -10.77
CA PRO A 573 -57.97 47.83 -11.63
C PRO A 573 -57.46 47.33 -12.98
N GLN A 574 -58.15 46.37 -13.57
CA GLN A 574 -57.81 45.81 -14.88
C GLN A 574 -57.58 46.90 -15.94
N GLY A 575 -56.46 46.83 -16.65
CA GLY A 575 -56.09 47.77 -17.72
C GLY A 575 -55.39 49.05 -17.26
N GLN A 576 -55.20 49.28 -15.96
CA GLN A 576 -54.42 50.42 -15.46
C GLN A 576 -52.96 50.04 -15.16
N THR A 577 -52.04 50.98 -15.35
CA THR A 577 -50.64 50.84 -14.91
C THR A 577 -50.54 51.09 -13.40
N PRO A 578 -49.84 50.25 -12.62
CA PRO A 578 -49.71 50.45 -11.17
C PRO A 578 -48.90 51.71 -10.83
N THR A 579 -49.55 52.69 -10.19
CA THR A 579 -48.93 53.94 -9.71
C THR A 579 -48.91 54.02 -8.18
N SER A 580 -48.27 55.03 -7.62
CA SER A 580 -48.32 55.33 -6.17
C SER A 580 -49.74 55.68 -5.69
N ALA A 581 -50.61 56.21 -6.55
CA ALA A 581 -52.00 56.53 -6.21
C ALA A 581 -52.88 55.28 -6.04
N ASN A 582 -52.43 54.11 -6.52
CA ASN A 582 -53.12 52.82 -6.34
C ASN A 582 -52.82 52.15 -4.98
N VAL A 583 -51.98 52.76 -4.13
CA VAL A 583 -51.72 52.26 -2.76
C VAL A 583 -52.92 52.55 -1.88
N VAL A 584 -53.67 51.52 -1.52
CA VAL A 584 -54.91 51.64 -0.74
C VAL A 584 -54.68 51.59 0.77
N ARG A 585 -53.56 50.98 1.23
CA ARG A 585 -53.20 50.89 2.66
C ARG A 585 -51.69 50.83 2.87
N GLN A 586 -51.22 51.27 4.04
CA GLN A 586 -49.82 51.17 4.50
C GLN A 586 -49.79 50.82 5.99
N VAL A 587 -48.78 50.03 6.40
CA VAL A 587 -48.37 49.81 7.80
C VAL A 587 -46.91 50.22 7.94
N THR A 588 -46.58 50.94 9.02
CA THR A 588 -45.19 51.26 9.38
C THR A 588 -44.54 50.04 10.01
N ALA A 589 -43.37 49.64 9.50
CA ALA A 589 -42.53 48.58 10.06
C ALA A 589 -41.37 49.23 10.83
N LEU A 590 -41.14 48.78 12.06
CA LEU A 590 -40.06 49.33 12.90
C LEU A 590 -38.73 48.73 12.45
N LYS A 591 -37.92 49.55 11.76
CA LYS A 591 -36.59 49.20 11.26
C LYS A 591 -35.75 48.55 12.37
N GLY A 592 -35.18 47.38 12.09
CA GLY A 592 -34.35 46.61 13.01
C GLY A 592 -35.07 45.47 13.74
N VAL A 593 -36.37 45.23 13.47
CA VAL A 593 -37.13 44.12 14.06
C VAL A 593 -37.86 43.33 12.98
N THR A 594 -37.79 42.01 13.01
CA THR A 594 -38.69 41.16 12.22
C THR A 594 -40.08 41.20 12.85
N GLY A 595 -41.14 41.24 12.04
CA GLY A 595 -42.48 41.47 12.57
C GLY A 595 -43.60 41.04 11.64
N SER A 596 -44.84 41.18 12.15
CA SER A 596 -46.06 40.91 11.40
C SER A 596 -46.76 42.21 11.03
N TYR A 597 -47.38 42.24 9.85
CA TYR A 597 -48.23 43.34 9.38
C TYR A 597 -49.69 42.89 9.31
N ASN A 598 -50.61 43.87 9.37
CA ASN A 598 -52.03 43.67 9.15
C ASN A 598 -52.56 44.80 8.24
N LEU A 599 -52.99 44.45 7.03
CA LEU A 599 -53.54 45.35 6.02
C LEU A 599 -55.09 45.35 6.00
N GLY A 600 -55.75 44.87 7.06
CA GLY A 600 -57.20 44.99 7.24
C GLY A 600 -58.05 44.23 6.21
N ASP A 601 -59.37 44.48 6.25
CA ASP A 601 -60.33 44.08 5.21
C ASP A 601 -60.02 44.84 3.89
N ILE A 602 -60.03 44.11 2.77
CA ILE A 602 -59.76 44.63 1.43
C ILE A 602 -60.93 44.46 0.45
N SER A 603 -62.06 43.89 0.90
CA SER A 603 -63.23 43.52 0.08
C SER A 603 -63.90 44.69 -0.65
N THR A 604 -63.68 45.92 -0.18
CA THR A 604 -64.16 47.15 -0.83
C THR A 604 -63.27 47.64 -1.97
N PHE A 605 -61.99 47.20 -2.00
CA PHE A 605 -60.99 47.62 -2.99
C PHE A 605 -60.84 46.59 -4.12
N VAL A 606 -60.89 45.29 -3.81
CA VAL A 606 -60.74 44.20 -4.77
C VAL A 606 -62.11 43.68 -5.17
N LYS A 607 -62.55 43.99 -6.40
CA LYS A 607 -63.93 43.78 -6.87
C LYS A 607 -64.03 42.69 -7.93
N ASN A 608 -62.97 42.50 -8.72
CA ASN A 608 -62.88 41.57 -9.84
C ASN A 608 -61.69 40.62 -9.68
N THR A 609 -61.77 39.44 -10.30
CA THR A 609 -60.63 38.51 -10.39
C THR A 609 -59.48 39.04 -11.26
N THR A 610 -59.72 40.13 -11.99
CA THR A 610 -58.76 40.80 -12.88
C THR A 610 -58.11 42.04 -12.27
N ASP A 611 -58.45 42.42 -11.03
CA ASP A 611 -57.76 43.48 -10.31
C ASP A 611 -56.38 42.98 -9.85
N LYS A 612 -55.31 43.74 -10.10
CA LYS A 612 -53.96 43.38 -9.67
C LYS A 612 -53.72 43.80 -8.22
N VAL A 613 -53.52 42.84 -7.32
CA VAL A 613 -53.25 43.08 -5.89
C VAL A 613 -51.80 42.76 -5.57
N GLU A 614 -51.10 43.72 -4.96
CA GLU A 614 -49.67 43.64 -4.66
C GLU A 614 -49.42 44.10 -3.21
N ILE A 615 -48.71 43.28 -2.44
CA ILE A 615 -48.14 43.65 -1.14
C ILE A 615 -46.67 44.02 -1.38
N LEU A 616 -46.27 45.21 -0.95
CA LEU A 616 -44.96 45.79 -1.23
C LEU A 616 -44.18 45.97 0.08
N ALA A 617 -42.99 45.40 0.16
CA ALA A 617 -41.99 45.77 1.17
C ALA A 617 -41.20 46.98 0.66
N VAL A 618 -41.04 47.98 1.52
CA VAL A 618 -40.45 49.27 1.20
C VAL A 618 -39.37 49.62 2.22
N ASP A 619 -38.20 50.09 1.76
CA ASP A 619 -37.09 50.50 2.63
C ASP A 619 -37.31 51.89 3.26
N SER A 620 -36.38 52.32 4.12
CA SER A 620 -36.41 53.65 4.76
C SER A 620 -36.18 54.82 3.80
N LYS A 621 -35.91 54.58 2.51
CA LYS A 621 -35.77 55.56 1.44
C LYS A 621 -36.98 55.56 0.49
N TYR A 622 -38.05 54.83 0.85
CA TYR A 622 -39.26 54.61 0.06
C TYR A 622 -39.09 53.81 -1.24
N ASN A 623 -37.96 53.10 -1.43
CA ASN A 623 -37.78 52.17 -2.55
C ASN A 623 -38.57 50.88 -2.29
N ILE A 624 -39.23 50.35 -3.33
CA ILE A 624 -39.82 49.02 -3.29
C ILE A 624 -38.67 48.01 -3.36
N VAL A 625 -38.46 47.25 -2.28
CA VAL A 625 -37.39 46.25 -2.17
C VAL A 625 -37.90 44.82 -2.39
N LYS A 626 -39.22 44.59 -2.25
CA LYS A 626 -39.86 43.33 -2.62
C LYS A 626 -41.35 43.51 -2.91
N THR A 627 -41.86 42.72 -3.86
CA THR A 627 -43.28 42.65 -4.19
C THR A 627 -43.77 41.21 -4.01
N LEU A 628 -44.94 41.05 -3.41
CA LEU A 628 -45.71 39.81 -3.35
C LEU A 628 -47.04 40.03 -4.05
N ASN A 629 -47.31 39.28 -5.12
CA ASN A 629 -48.60 39.34 -5.81
C ASN A 629 -49.62 38.50 -5.03
N VAL A 630 -50.86 38.97 -4.92
CA VAL A 630 -52.00 38.23 -4.37
C VAL A 630 -53.02 38.06 -5.50
N THR A 631 -53.39 36.83 -5.83
CA THR A 631 -54.32 36.54 -6.93
C THR A 631 -55.77 36.56 -6.43
N PRO A 632 -56.65 37.48 -6.89
CA PRO A 632 -58.05 37.44 -6.51
C PRO A 632 -58.79 36.33 -7.25
N LYS A 633 -59.57 35.54 -6.52
CA LYS A 633 -60.27 34.34 -7.01
C LYS A 633 -61.68 34.22 -6.45
N GLY A 634 -62.41 33.19 -6.90
CA GLY A 634 -63.79 32.95 -6.52
C GLY A 634 -64.80 33.86 -7.23
N THR A 635 -66.09 33.71 -6.92
CA THR A 635 -67.17 34.55 -7.43
C THR A 635 -67.64 35.52 -6.36
N ASN A 636 -67.64 36.82 -6.65
CA ASN A 636 -68.19 37.84 -5.76
C ASN A 636 -69.64 37.49 -5.37
N PRO A 637 -69.96 37.23 -4.08
CA PRO A 637 -71.30 36.81 -3.66
C PRO A 637 -72.41 37.82 -4.01
N GLY A 638 -72.07 39.11 -4.11
CA GLY A 638 -73.00 40.14 -4.54
C GLY A 638 -73.46 40.00 -6.00
N ASN A 639 -72.75 39.24 -6.84
CA ASN A 639 -73.09 39.00 -8.24
C ASN A 639 -73.84 37.66 -8.44
N ALA A 640 -74.34 37.03 -7.38
CA ALA A 640 -75.04 35.74 -7.48
C ALA A 640 -76.30 35.82 -8.37
N LEU A 641 -76.59 34.72 -9.05
CA LEU A 641 -77.84 34.48 -9.79
C LEU A 641 -78.10 32.98 -9.82
N THR A 642 -79.29 32.54 -9.45
CA THR A 642 -79.78 31.16 -9.60
C THR A 642 -81.00 31.15 -10.50
N GLY A 643 -81.39 29.98 -11.01
CA GLY A 643 -82.57 29.78 -11.84
C GLY A 643 -82.79 28.28 -12.12
N PRO A 644 -83.92 27.88 -12.74
CA PRO A 644 -84.16 26.48 -13.06
C PRO A 644 -83.17 25.99 -14.10
N ALA A 645 -82.72 24.74 -13.98
CA ALA A 645 -81.81 24.13 -14.94
C ALA A 645 -82.48 23.88 -16.31
N LYS A 646 -83.80 23.60 -16.32
CA LYS A 646 -84.57 23.26 -17.52
C LYS A 646 -85.90 24.00 -17.58
N TYR A 647 -86.43 24.16 -18.79
CA TYR A 647 -87.78 24.63 -19.09
C TYR A 647 -88.47 23.63 -20.03
N ASP A 648 -89.53 22.98 -19.54
CA ASP A 648 -90.34 22.02 -20.30
C ASP A 648 -91.41 22.74 -21.12
N LEU A 649 -91.35 22.62 -22.45
CA LEU A 649 -92.27 23.32 -23.36
C LEU A 649 -93.75 22.98 -23.13
N ASN A 650 -94.06 21.79 -22.59
CA ASN A 650 -95.42 21.32 -22.37
C ASN A 650 -96.04 21.83 -21.05
N ASN A 651 -95.23 22.16 -20.04
CA ASN A 651 -95.71 22.46 -18.67
C ASN A 651 -95.84 23.97 -18.37
N LYS A 652 -95.25 24.84 -19.21
CA LYS A 652 -95.38 26.32 -19.14
C LYS A 652 -95.13 26.95 -17.76
N ALA A 653 -94.25 26.35 -16.95
CA ALA A 653 -93.99 26.81 -15.59
C ALA A 653 -93.28 28.18 -15.53
N ASN A 654 -93.58 28.99 -14.52
CA ASN A 654 -92.91 30.27 -14.28
C ASN A 654 -91.41 30.09 -13.99
N ILE A 655 -90.57 30.91 -14.61
CA ILE A 655 -89.13 30.94 -14.31
C ILE A 655 -88.86 31.78 -13.05
N THR A 656 -88.37 31.15 -11.99
CA THR A 656 -88.06 31.78 -10.69
C THR A 656 -86.62 31.50 -10.24
N GLY A 657 -86.10 32.29 -9.31
CA GLY A 657 -84.74 32.10 -8.76
C GLY A 657 -84.35 33.20 -7.79
N THR A 658 -83.06 33.28 -7.46
CA THR A 658 -82.49 34.27 -6.52
C THR A 658 -81.34 35.07 -7.13
N TYR A 659 -81.02 36.22 -6.55
CA TYR A 659 -79.97 37.13 -7.01
C TYR A 659 -79.17 37.74 -5.84
N GLY A 660 -77.95 38.21 -6.13
CA GLY A 660 -77.04 38.85 -5.17
C GLY A 660 -77.18 40.38 -5.05
N SER A 661 -76.60 40.96 -4.00
CA SER A 661 -76.76 42.38 -3.62
C SER A 661 -76.29 43.43 -4.64
N ASN A 662 -75.49 43.06 -5.64
CA ASN A 662 -74.98 43.96 -6.68
C ASN A 662 -75.84 43.91 -7.96
N VAL A 663 -76.83 43.03 -8.03
CA VAL A 663 -77.75 42.90 -9.15
C VAL A 663 -78.86 43.94 -9.00
N ALA A 664 -79.06 44.78 -10.03
CA ALA A 664 -80.13 45.78 -10.09
C ALA A 664 -81.35 45.32 -10.93
N TYR A 665 -81.13 44.39 -11.87
CA TYR A 665 -82.21 43.77 -12.64
C TYR A 665 -81.89 42.32 -12.99
N VAL A 666 -82.93 41.48 -13.03
CA VAL A 666 -82.87 40.13 -13.63
C VAL A 666 -83.68 40.14 -14.93
N ARG A 667 -83.12 39.62 -16.01
CA ARG A 667 -83.70 39.66 -17.36
C ARG A 667 -83.75 38.28 -18.02
N LEU A 668 -84.79 38.04 -18.79
CA LEU A 668 -84.89 36.88 -19.69
C LEU A 668 -84.35 37.27 -21.07
N ARG A 669 -83.26 36.60 -21.50
CA ARG A 669 -82.67 36.73 -22.82
C ARG A 669 -82.96 35.46 -23.63
N VAL A 670 -83.50 35.64 -24.83
CA VAL A 670 -83.90 34.54 -25.73
C VAL A 670 -83.22 34.70 -27.07
N THR A 671 -82.68 33.60 -27.60
CA THR A 671 -82.07 33.52 -28.93
C THR A 671 -82.94 32.69 -29.86
N GLY A 672 -83.45 33.31 -30.93
CA GLY A 672 -84.28 32.66 -31.94
C GLY A 672 -83.49 31.80 -32.93
N ALA A 673 -84.20 31.08 -33.81
CA ALA A 673 -83.58 30.26 -34.87
C ALA A 673 -82.70 31.04 -35.86
N SER A 674 -83.01 32.32 -36.07
CA SER A 674 -82.22 33.28 -36.87
C SER A 674 -80.91 33.74 -36.20
N GLY A 675 -80.69 33.39 -34.93
CA GLY A 675 -79.59 33.91 -34.12
C GLY A 675 -79.90 35.22 -33.39
N ASP A 676 -81.06 35.84 -33.64
CA ASP A 676 -81.45 37.10 -33.01
C ASP A 676 -81.57 36.97 -31.49
N VAL A 677 -80.83 37.80 -30.75
CA VAL A 677 -80.80 37.82 -29.29
C VAL A 677 -81.66 38.97 -28.77
N THR A 678 -82.74 38.66 -28.07
CA THR A 678 -83.68 39.68 -27.55
C THR A 678 -83.92 39.51 -26.05
N ILE A 679 -84.10 40.62 -25.34
CA ILE A 679 -84.61 40.61 -23.96
C ILE A 679 -86.13 40.56 -24.03
N LYS A 680 -86.74 39.49 -23.51
CA LYS A 680 -88.20 39.27 -23.55
C LYS A 680 -88.90 39.70 -22.26
N LYS A 681 -88.22 39.66 -21.12
CA LYS A 681 -88.74 40.09 -19.81
C LYS A 681 -87.64 40.65 -18.90
N GLN A 682 -88.05 41.46 -17.92
CA GLN A 682 -87.18 42.05 -16.89
C GLN A 682 -87.94 42.15 -15.55
N VAL A 683 -87.22 41.98 -14.44
CA VAL A 683 -87.64 42.27 -13.07
C VAL A 683 -86.65 43.23 -12.41
N SER A 684 -87.15 44.22 -11.67
CA SER A 684 -86.33 45.08 -10.79
C SER A 684 -86.05 44.37 -9.48
N THR A 685 -84.83 44.48 -8.97
CA THR A 685 -84.37 43.84 -7.72
C THR A 685 -84.41 44.76 -6.50
N THR A 686 -85.09 45.90 -6.61
CA THR A 686 -85.15 46.97 -5.59
C THR A 686 -86.09 46.67 -4.40
N THR A 687 -86.38 45.40 -4.11
CA THR A 687 -87.24 44.96 -2.99
C THR A 687 -86.40 44.23 -1.94
N THR A 688 -86.95 44.06 -0.73
CA THR A 688 -86.28 43.39 0.40
C THR A 688 -86.14 41.87 0.26
N SER A 689 -86.55 41.29 -0.87
CA SER A 689 -86.49 39.86 -1.15
C SER A 689 -85.47 39.56 -2.22
N SER A 690 -84.47 38.71 -1.95
CA SER A 690 -83.44 38.29 -2.90
C SER A 690 -83.93 37.30 -3.97
N ALA A 691 -85.23 37.26 -4.26
CA ALA A 691 -85.88 36.34 -5.20
C ALA A 691 -86.56 37.08 -6.37
N TYR A 692 -86.54 36.48 -7.55
CA TYR A 692 -87.21 37.00 -8.75
C TYR A 692 -88.19 35.98 -9.34
N ASN A 693 -89.17 36.47 -10.10
CA ASN A 693 -90.12 35.67 -10.87
C ASN A 693 -90.38 36.33 -12.22
N LEU A 694 -90.05 35.65 -13.31
CA LEU A 694 -90.25 36.14 -14.69
C LEU A 694 -91.63 35.74 -15.26
N GLY A 695 -92.46 34.99 -14.54
CA GLY A 695 -93.81 34.58 -14.97
C GLY A 695 -93.81 33.63 -16.18
N ASP A 696 -94.96 33.49 -16.84
CA ASP A 696 -95.11 32.64 -18.04
C ASP A 696 -94.29 33.19 -19.22
N ILE A 697 -93.57 32.31 -19.90
CA ILE A 697 -92.69 32.61 -21.04
C ILE A 697 -93.03 31.78 -22.29
N SER A 698 -94.14 31.04 -22.27
CA SER A 698 -94.55 30.09 -23.32
C SER A 698 -94.84 30.75 -24.67
N THR A 699 -95.11 32.05 -24.70
CA THR A 699 -95.25 32.85 -25.93
C THR A 699 -93.92 33.32 -26.52
N PHE A 700 -92.81 33.16 -25.80
CA PHE A 700 -91.48 33.61 -26.20
C PHE A 700 -90.48 32.48 -26.48
N VAL A 701 -90.81 31.24 -26.09
CA VAL A 701 -89.92 30.08 -26.19
C VAL A 701 -90.69 28.92 -26.81
N ASP A 702 -90.21 28.42 -27.95
CA ASP A 702 -90.79 27.31 -28.70
C ASP A 702 -89.71 26.32 -29.19
N ALA A 703 -90.12 25.30 -29.96
CA ALA A 703 -89.21 24.28 -30.49
C ALA A 703 -88.10 24.83 -31.42
N THR A 704 -88.26 26.04 -31.98
CA THR A 704 -87.26 26.70 -32.84
C THR A 704 -86.25 27.55 -32.06
N THR A 705 -86.55 27.84 -30.80
CA THR A 705 -85.69 28.62 -29.91
C THR A 705 -84.37 27.88 -29.65
N GLN A 706 -83.25 28.60 -29.81
CA GLN A 706 -81.88 28.05 -29.75
C GLN A 706 -81.27 28.20 -28.36
N LYS A 707 -81.57 29.31 -27.66
CA LYS A 707 -81.01 29.57 -26.33
C LYS A 707 -82.00 30.31 -25.44
N LEU A 708 -82.07 29.88 -24.18
CA LEU A 708 -82.79 30.55 -23.11
C LEU A 708 -81.79 30.88 -22.00
N GLU A 709 -81.70 32.16 -21.63
CA GLU A 709 -80.76 32.65 -20.63
C GLU A 709 -81.45 33.60 -19.67
N ILE A 710 -81.06 33.51 -18.40
CA ILE A 710 -81.40 34.47 -17.37
C ILE A 710 -80.12 35.25 -17.07
N ILE A 711 -80.17 36.57 -17.20
CA ILE A 711 -79.01 37.44 -16.93
C ILE A 711 -79.30 38.36 -15.77
N ALA A 712 -78.32 38.49 -14.89
CA ALA A 712 -78.24 39.50 -13.85
C ALA A 712 -77.42 40.67 -14.38
N VAL A 713 -77.93 41.89 -14.20
CA VAL A 713 -77.23 43.11 -14.59
C VAL A 713 -77.12 44.09 -13.43
N ASP A 714 -76.03 44.86 -13.41
CA ASP A 714 -75.82 45.95 -12.45
C ASP A 714 -76.71 47.17 -12.76
N ALA A 715 -76.60 48.22 -11.94
CA ALA A 715 -77.35 49.48 -12.12
C ALA A 715 -76.99 50.26 -13.40
N LYS A 716 -75.91 49.87 -14.10
CA LYS A 716 -75.49 50.41 -15.41
C LYS A 716 -75.84 49.45 -16.56
N TYR A 717 -76.60 48.39 -16.28
CA TYR A 717 -76.99 47.33 -17.21
C TYR A 717 -75.86 46.42 -17.72
N ASN A 718 -74.68 46.44 -17.10
CA ASN A 718 -73.61 45.48 -17.42
C ASN A 718 -73.99 44.08 -16.91
N VAL A 719 -73.77 43.04 -17.71
CA VAL A 719 -74.02 41.65 -17.30
C VAL A 719 -73.00 41.21 -16.25
N VAL A 720 -73.46 40.98 -15.02
CA VAL A 720 -72.63 40.50 -13.91
C VAL A 720 -72.67 38.98 -13.74
N LYS A 721 -73.74 38.32 -14.20
CA LYS A 721 -73.88 36.86 -14.23
C LYS A 721 -74.92 36.42 -15.27
N THR A 722 -74.72 35.23 -15.83
CA THR A 722 -75.67 34.53 -16.71
C THR A 722 -75.92 33.12 -16.18
N VAL A 723 -77.17 32.68 -16.24
CA VAL A 723 -77.62 31.29 -16.05
C VAL A 723 -78.26 30.85 -17.37
N VAL A 724 -77.82 29.71 -17.93
CA VAL A 724 -78.44 29.11 -19.11
C VAL A 724 -79.52 28.15 -18.65
N VAL A 725 -80.69 28.19 -19.29
CA VAL A 725 -81.81 27.28 -19.03
C VAL A 725 -81.95 26.35 -20.24
N GLU A 726 -81.89 25.04 -20.02
CA GLU A 726 -82.03 24.05 -21.08
C GLU A 726 -83.49 23.93 -21.53
N ILE A 727 -83.77 24.01 -22.83
CA ILE A 727 -85.14 23.86 -23.36
C ILE A 727 -85.40 22.37 -23.61
N ASN A 728 -86.26 21.75 -22.80
CA ASN A 728 -86.61 20.34 -22.96
C ASN A 728 -87.73 20.17 -24.00
N LYS A 729 -87.36 19.60 -25.16
CA LYS A 729 -88.27 19.36 -26.30
C LYS A 729 -88.86 17.94 -26.30
N ASN A 730 -88.37 17.05 -25.44
CA ASN A 730 -88.75 15.62 -25.44
C ASN A 730 -90.14 15.35 -24.81
N THR A 731 -90.76 16.36 -24.21
CA THR A 731 -92.12 16.29 -23.66
C THR A 731 -93.23 16.51 -24.70
N LEU A 732 -92.88 16.64 -25.99
CA LEU A 732 -93.83 16.82 -27.10
C LEU A 732 -94.30 15.46 -27.63
N ASP A 733 -95.61 15.24 -27.66
CA ASP A 733 -96.23 14.01 -28.17
C ASP A 733 -96.24 13.98 -29.72
N ASN A 734 -95.12 13.51 -30.26
CA ASN A 734 -94.87 13.32 -31.69
C ASN A 734 -95.14 11.88 -32.15
N LYS A 735 -96.09 11.18 -31.53
CA LYS A 735 -96.49 9.82 -31.94
C LYS A 735 -96.89 9.83 -33.42
N LEU A 736 -96.46 8.81 -34.16
CA LEU A 736 -96.90 8.53 -35.54
C LEU A 736 -96.74 7.04 -35.79
N THR A 737 -97.84 6.33 -36.10
CA THR A 737 -97.84 4.89 -36.41
C THR A 737 -98.36 4.65 -37.81
N GLY A 738 -98.09 3.50 -38.41
CA GLY A 738 -98.51 3.15 -39.77
C GLY A 738 -97.84 1.85 -40.27
N PRO A 739 -98.19 1.35 -41.46
CA PRO A 739 -97.60 0.14 -42.02
C PRO A 739 -96.12 0.35 -42.37
N THR A 740 -95.32 -0.70 -42.19
CA THR A 740 -93.87 -0.69 -42.49
C THR A 740 -93.54 -1.13 -43.92
N THR A 741 -94.49 -1.76 -44.62
CA THR A 741 -94.32 -2.24 -46.00
C THR A 741 -95.55 -1.99 -46.84
N TYR A 742 -95.35 -1.76 -48.13
CA TYR A 742 -96.39 -1.67 -49.16
C TYR A 742 -96.03 -2.56 -50.35
N THR A 743 -96.97 -3.37 -50.85
CA THR A 743 -96.75 -4.21 -52.05
C THR A 743 -97.41 -3.54 -53.25
N ILE A 744 -96.70 -3.44 -54.37
CA ILE A 744 -97.20 -2.74 -55.57
C ILE A 744 -98.50 -3.38 -56.07
N GLY A 745 -99.49 -2.53 -56.33
CA GLY A 745 -100.81 -2.94 -56.79
C GLY A 745 -101.80 -3.25 -55.66
N ASP A 746 -101.37 -3.26 -54.39
CA ASP A 746 -102.27 -3.32 -53.24
C ASP A 746 -103.10 -2.02 -53.15
N LYS A 747 -104.42 -2.16 -53.04
CA LYS A 747 -105.38 -1.05 -53.01
C LYS A 747 -105.90 -0.73 -51.60
N THR A 748 -105.40 -1.42 -50.58
CA THR A 748 -105.77 -1.14 -49.20
C THR A 748 -105.29 0.25 -48.78
N ALA A 749 -106.12 0.94 -47.98
CA ALA A 749 -105.82 2.29 -47.52
C ALA A 749 -104.72 2.25 -46.45
N ILE A 750 -103.67 3.07 -46.62
CA ILE A 750 -102.67 3.28 -45.58
C ILE A 750 -103.28 4.12 -44.46
N THR A 751 -103.34 3.57 -43.24
CA THR A 751 -103.90 4.21 -42.04
C THR A 751 -102.94 4.15 -40.85
N GLY A 752 -103.20 4.96 -39.82
CA GLY A 752 -102.44 4.96 -38.56
C GLY A 752 -102.90 6.01 -37.56
N GLU A 753 -102.13 6.20 -36.50
CA GLU A 753 -102.39 7.15 -35.41
C GLU A 753 -101.32 8.25 -35.35
N TYR A 754 -101.66 9.41 -34.78
CA TYR A 754 -100.71 10.49 -34.49
C TYR A 754 -100.95 11.15 -33.12
N GLY A 755 -99.88 11.75 -32.57
CA GLY A 755 -99.87 12.40 -31.26
C GLY A 755 -100.31 13.87 -31.29
N THR A 756 -100.61 14.43 -30.13
CA THR A 756 -101.19 15.77 -29.96
C THR A 756 -100.33 16.94 -30.46
N ASN A 757 -99.02 16.76 -30.67
CA ASN A 757 -98.16 17.78 -31.29
C ASN A 757 -98.11 17.68 -32.83
N VAL A 758 -98.65 16.61 -33.42
CA VAL A 758 -98.83 16.47 -34.87
C VAL A 758 -100.19 17.08 -35.24
N ALA A 759 -100.19 18.15 -36.04
CA ALA A 759 -101.42 18.78 -36.53
C ALA A 759 -101.94 18.13 -37.82
N TYR A 760 -101.03 17.63 -38.68
CA TYR A 760 -101.40 16.98 -39.94
C TYR A 760 -100.48 15.80 -40.25
N VAL A 761 -101.00 14.79 -40.96
CA VAL A 761 -100.21 13.68 -41.51
C VAL A 761 -100.22 13.77 -43.04
N ARG A 762 -99.06 13.54 -43.67
CA ARG A 762 -98.83 13.69 -45.12
C ARG A 762 -98.06 12.50 -45.69
N LEU A 763 -98.31 12.16 -46.94
CA LEU A 763 -97.57 11.15 -47.71
C LEU A 763 -96.58 11.84 -48.64
N ARG A 764 -95.31 11.47 -48.51
CA ARG A 764 -94.24 11.79 -49.45
C ARG A 764 -93.89 10.54 -50.27
N VAL A 765 -93.78 10.70 -51.58
CA VAL A 765 -93.27 9.65 -52.47
C VAL A 765 -92.11 10.22 -53.28
N THR A 766 -91.01 9.46 -53.34
CA THR A 766 -89.89 9.71 -54.25
C THR A 766 -89.92 8.63 -55.31
N ALA A 767 -90.18 9.01 -56.56
CA ALA A 767 -90.18 8.08 -57.69
C ALA A 767 -88.75 7.54 -57.96
N ALA A 768 -88.69 6.38 -58.60
CA ALA A 768 -87.44 5.75 -59.03
C ALA A 768 -86.51 6.74 -59.76
N GLY A 769 -85.24 6.78 -59.36
CA GLY A 769 -84.22 7.66 -59.95
C GLY A 769 -84.22 9.13 -59.49
N GLN A 770 -85.17 9.57 -58.65
CA GLN A 770 -85.22 10.95 -58.16
C GLN A 770 -84.58 11.10 -56.77
N THR A 771 -83.98 12.26 -56.50
CA THR A 771 -83.30 12.58 -55.21
C THR A 771 -84.16 13.34 -54.21
N ALA A 772 -85.29 13.91 -54.65
CA ALA A 772 -86.22 14.67 -53.80
C ALA A 772 -87.65 14.12 -53.91
N GLY A 773 -88.25 13.78 -52.77
CA GLY A 773 -89.62 13.28 -52.70
C GLY A 773 -90.67 14.38 -52.65
N THR A 774 -91.79 14.16 -53.35
CA THR A 774 -92.91 15.11 -53.44
C THR A 774 -93.99 14.76 -52.42
N ILE A 775 -94.61 15.76 -51.79
CA ILE A 775 -95.84 15.54 -51.00
C ILE A 775 -96.98 15.25 -51.96
N VAL A 776 -97.36 13.99 -52.09
CA VAL A 776 -98.41 13.53 -53.02
C VAL A 776 -99.81 13.58 -52.40
N ARG A 777 -99.92 13.60 -51.06
CA ARG A 777 -101.22 13.62 -50.36
C ARG A 777 -101.11 14.13 -48.93
N GLN A 778 -102.17 14.79 -48.44
CA GLN A 778 -102.42 14.96 -47.01
C GLN A 778 -103.52 13.99 -46.57
N ALA A 779 -103.38 13.42 -45.37
CA ALA A 779 -104.33 12.46 -44.83
C ALA A 779 -105.63 13.12 -44.35
N THR A 780 -106.70 12.33 -44.30
CA THR A 780 -107.99 12.66 -43.71
C THR A 780 -108.28 11.74 -42.53
N GLY A 781 -108.99 12.22 -41.50
CA GLY A 781 -109.27 11.42 -40.29
C GLY A 781 -109.84 12.23 -39.13
N LEU A 782 -110.11 11.55 -38.01
CA LEU A 782 -110.50 12.17 -36.74
C LEU A 782 -109.26 12.48 -35.90
N ALA A 783 -109.38 13.35 -34.89
CA ALA A 783 -108.26 13.72 -34.03
C ALA A 783 -107.49 12.49 -33.49
N GLY A 784 -106.18 12.45 -33.74
CA GLY A 784 -105.30 11.33 -33.36
C GLY A 784 -105.26 10.15 -34.33
N THR A 785 -106.04 10.14 -35.41
CA THR A 785 -106.07 9.07 -36.43
C THR A 785 -106.00 9.61 -37.86
N TYR A 786 -105.35 8.89 -38.76
CA TYR A 786 -105.21 9.30 -40.16
C TYR A 786 -105.45 8.15 -41.13
N SER A 787 -106.01 8.49 -42.29
CA SER A 787 -106.10 7.66 -43.48
C SER A 787 -105.55 8.42 -44.66
N LEU A 788 -104.68 7.77 -45.43
CA LEU A 788 -104.21 8.28 -46.70
C LEU A 788 -105.10 7.77 -47.85
N GLY A 789 -105.61 6.53 -47.80
CA GLY A 789 -106.34 5.91 -48.92
C GLY A 789 -105.45 5.09 -49.87
N ASP A 790 -106.02 4.61 -50.98
CA ASP A 790 -105.32 3.82 -52.02
C ASP A 790 -104.11 4.59 -52.58
N ILE A 791 -102.95 3.91 -52.75
CA ILE A 791 -101.72 4.47 -53.35
C ILE A 791 -101.24 3.69 -54.59
N SER A 792 -102.01 2.73 -55.09
CA SER A 792 -101.61 1.82 -56.18
C SER A 792 -101.26 2.52 -57.50
N THR A 793 -101.79 3.72 -57.74
CA THR A 793 -101.45 4.57 -58.88
C THR A 793 -100.30 5.55 -58.61
N LEU A 794 -99.92 5.74 -57.34
CA LEU A 794 -98.86 6.66 -56.90
C LEU A 794 -97.52 5.94 -56.68
N VAL A 795 -97.53 4.61 -56.49
CA VAL A 795 -96.34 3.80 -56.21
C VAL A 795 -96.38 2.54 -57.08
N THR A 796 -95.77 2.64 -58.26
CA THR A 796 -95.79 1.61 -59.31
C THR A 796 -94.44 0.90 -59.52
N ASP A 797 -93.35 1.41 -58.93
CA ASP A 797 -91.98 0.89 -59.08
C ASP A 797 -91.39 0.48 -57.71
N PRO A 798 -90.78 -0.71 -57.57
CA PRO A 798 -90.29 -1.24 -56.28
C PRO A 798 -89.07 -0.53 -55.71
N THR A 799 -88.44 0.35 -56.49
CA THR A 799 -87.33 1.20 -56.04
C THR A 799 -87.79 2.58 -55.56
N SER A 800 -89.08 2.91 -55.70
CA SER A 800 -89.65 4.14 -55.15
C SER A 800 -89.60 4.14 -53.62
N THR A 801 -89.37 5.31 -53.01
CA THR A 801 -89.42 5.44 -51.54
C THR A 801 -90.70 6.14 -51.10
N VAL A 802 -91.30 5.63 -50.02
CA VAL A 802 -92.59 6.09 -49.50
C VAL A 802 -92.42 6.46 -48.03
N GLU A 803 -92.85 7.65 -47.65
CA GLU A 803 -92.69 8.17 -46.29
C GLU A 803 -93.98 8.85 -45.80
N ILE A 804 -94.38 8.54 -44.58
CA ILE A 804 -95.49 9.17 -43.89
C ILE A 804 -94.91 10.19 -42.90
N LEU A 805 -95.34 11.44 -43.03
CA LEU A 805 -94.80 12.60 -42.30
C LEU A 805 -95.87 13.16 -41.37
N GLY A 806 -95.59 13.19 -40.07
CA GLY A 806 -96.33 13.97 -39.09
C GLY A 806 -95.72 15.36 -39.01
N VAL A 807 -96.55 16.39 -39.23
CA VAL A 807 -96.13 17.80 -39.19
C VAL A 807 -96.90 18.57 -38.11
N ASP A 808 -96.26 19.57 -37.50
CA ASP A 808 -96.88 20.47 -36.53
C ASP A 808 -97.85 21.48 -37.21
N ALA A 809 -98.49 22.34 -36.40
CA ALA A 809 -99.40 23.37 -36.89
C ALA A 809 -98.74 24.47 -37.76
N LYS A 810 -97.40 24.54 -37.77
CA LYS A 810 -96.59 25.41 -38.65
C LYS A 810 -96.07 24.64 -39.88
N TYR A 811 -96.52 23.40 -40.09
CA TYR A 811 -96.08 22.46 -41.13
C TYR A 811 -94.62 21.96 -41.03
N ASN A 812 -93.94 22.14 -39.90
CA ASN A 812 -92.61 21.54 -39.68
C ASN A 812 -92.75 20.03 -39.48
N ILE A 813 -91.86 19.24 -40.08
CA ILE A 813 -91.84 17.78 -39.87
C ILE A 813 -91.35 17.49 -38.45
N VAL A 814 -92.23 16.91 -37.63
CA VAL A 814 -91.93 16.48 -36.26
C VAL A 814 -91.74 14.97 -36.15
N LYS A 815 -92.23 14.18 -37.11
CA LYS A 815 -91.99 12.74 -37.21
C LYS A 815 -92.06 12.24 -38.65
N THR A 816 -91.20 11.28 -38.98
CA THR A 816 -91.22 10.53 -40.26
C THR A 816 -91.28 9.04 -39.99
N LEU A 817 -92.11 8.32 -40.75
CA LEU A 817 -92.18 6.86 -40.82
C LEU A 817 -91.92 6.43 -42.26
N LYS A 818 -90.97 5.51 -42.48
CA LYS A 818 -90.63 5.00 -43.82
C LYS A 818 -91.41 3.71 -44.11
N VAL A 819 -91.88 3.56 -45.35
CA VAL A 819 -92.63 2.39 -45.83
C VAL A 819 -91.85 1.75 -46.98
N THR A 820 -91.49 0.47 -46.83
CA THR A 820 -90.69 -0.27 -47.82
C THR A 820 -91.58 -0.84 -48.92
N VAL A 821 -91.25 -0.57 -50.19
CA VAL A 821 -92.02 -1.05 -51.36
C VAL A 821 -91.56 -2.47 -51.78
N LYS A 822 -92.50 -3.32 -52.23
CA LYS A 822 -92.22 -4.71 -52.68
C LYS A 822 -92.88 -5.05 -54.03
N ALA A 823 -92.21 -5.92 -54.80
CA ALA A 823 -92.70 -6.49 -56.07
C ALA A 823 -93.40 -7.85 -55.89
N PRO A 824 -94.27 -8.29 -56.84
CA PRO A 824 -94.97 -9.58 -56.80
C PRO A 824 -94.11 -10.77 -57.30
N THR A 825 -94.48 -12.00 -56.92
CA THR A 825 -93.77 -13.27 -57.20
C THR A 825 -94.47 -14.18 -58.22
N VAL A 826 -93.73 -15.02 -58.95
CA VAL A 826 -94.25 -15.95 -59.99
C VAL A 826 -93.85 -17.41 -59.69
N ASP A 827 -94.73 -18.38 -59.96
CA ASP A 827 -94.55 -19.82 -59.66
C ASP A 827 -94.47 -20.70 -60.93
N ASN A 828 -93.31 -21.31 -61.18
CA ASN A 828 -93.01 -22.12 -62.38
C ASN A 828 -92.94 -23.64 -62.11
N LYS A 829 -93.59 -24.15 -61.06
CA LYS A 829 -93.59 -25.58 -60.73
C LYS A 829 -94.11 -26.45 -61.88
N LEU A 830 -93.53 -27.65 -62.07
CA LEU A 830 -94.03 -28.73 -62.93
C LEU A 830 -93.84 -30.06 -62.19
N THR A 831 -94.79 -30.98 -62.33
CA THR A 831 -94.76 -32.35 -61.78
C THR A 831 -95.41 -33.31 -62.76
N GLY A 832 -94.98 -34.57 -62.80
CA GLY A 832 -95.52 -35.63 -63.65
C GLY A 832 -94.92 -36.99 -63.27
N PRO A 833 -95.30 -38.10 -63.92
CA PRO A 833 -94.73 -39.41 -63.65
C PRO A 833 -93.25 -39.46 -64.05
N SER A 834 -92.43 -40.15 -63.25
CA SER A 834 -91.00 -40.37 -63.52
C SER A 834 -90.73 -41.52 -64.49
N GLU A 835 -91.66 -42.48 -64.58
CA GLU A 835 -91.54 -43.66 -65.44
C GLU A 835 -92.84 -43.93 -66.22
N TYR A 836 -92.74 -44.61 -67.36
CA TYR A 836 -93.86 -45.06 -68.18
C TYR A 836 -93.53 -46.43 -68.81
N THR A 837 -94.46 -47.39 -68.76
CA THR A 837 -94.25 -48.73 -69.32
C THR A 837 -94.85 -48.84 -70.72
N VAL A 838 -94.08 -49.36 -71.69
CA VAL A 838 -94.53 -49.51 -73.09
C VAL A 838 -95.82 -50.32 -73.16
N GLY A 839 -96.83 -49.76 -73.82
CA GLY A 839 -98.15 -50.38 -73.99
C GLY A 839 -99.19 -49.99 -72.93
N ASP A 840 -98.82 -49.26 -71.88
CA ASP A 840 -99.76 -48.75 -70.87
C ASP A 840 -100.71 -47.70 -71.49
N LYS A 841 -102.03 -47.93 -71.39
CA LYS A 841 -103.07 -47.08 -71.99
C LYS A 841 -103.53 -45.92 -71.10
N THR A 842 -102.95 -45.76 -69.92
CA THR A 842 -103.28 -44.65 -69.01
C THR A 842 -102.76 -43.30 -69.53
N ALA A 843 -103.46 -42.22 -69.17
CA ALA A 843 -103.08 -40.86 -69.54
C ALA A 843 -102.01 -40.31 -68.60
N VAL A 844 -101.03 -39.59 -69.14
CA VAL A 844 -99.95 -38.95 -68.37
C VAL A 844 -100.48 -37.65 -67.76
N THR A 845 -100.53 -37.56 -66.44
CA THR A 845 -101.10 -36.42 -65.69
C THR A 845 -100.07 -35.76 -64.76
N GLY A 846 -100.35 -34.53 -64.33
CA GLY A 846 -99.49 -33.80 -63.41
C GLY A 846 -99.99 -32.41 -63.04
N THR A 847 -99.25 -31.69 -62.19
CA THR A 847 -99.59 -30.32 -61.72
C THR A 847 -98.54 -29.28 -62.13
N THR A 848 -98.98 -28.02 -62.26
CA THR A 848 -98.19 -26.86 -62.67
C THR A 848 -98.44 -25.63 -61.79
N GLY A 849 -97.42 -24.78 -61.63
CA GLY A 849 -97.53 -23.47 -60.99
C GLY A 849 -98.25 -22.42 -61.84
N THR A 850 -98.57 -21.27 -61.24
CA THR A 850 -99.38 -20.19 -61.86
C THR A 850 -98.71 -19.46 -63.03
N GLY A 851 -97.39 -19.62 -63.20
CA GLY A 851 -96.62 -19.08 -64.33
C GLY A 851 -96.68 -19.94 -65.60
N VAL A 852 -97.20 -21.18 -65.52
CA VAL A 852 -97.25 -22.11 -66.66
C VAL A 852 -98.52 -21.90 -67.49
N ALA A 853 -98.36 -21.67 -68.80
CA ALA A 853 -99.46 -21.53 -69.76
C ALA A 853 -99.72 -22.81 -70.56
N PHE A 854 -98.69 -23.64 -70.82
CA PHE A 854 -98.82 -24.88 -71.61
C PHE A 854 -97.91 -25.98 -71.07
N VAL A 855 -98.27 -27.24 -71.30
CA VAL A 855 -97.43 -28.42 -71.05
C VAL A 855 -97.36 -29.28 -72.31
N ARG A 856 -96.18 -29.83 -72.65
CA ARG A 856 -95.96 -30.62 -73.87
C ARG A 856 -95.23 -31.93 -73.57
N LEU A 857 -95.70 -33.04 -74.15
CA LEU A 857 -94.94 -34.29 -74.27
C LEU A 857 -94.09 -34.22 -75.55
N ARG A 858 -92.83 -34.64 -75.46
CA ARG A 858 -91.90 -34.74 -76.58
C ARG A 858 -91.21 -36.10 -76.58
N THR A 859 -90.92 -36.63 -77.77
CA THR A 859 -90.12 -37.85 -77.94
C THR A 859 -89.05 -37.65 -79.01
N GLY A 860 -87.93 -38.38 -78.92
CA GLY A 860 -86.80 -38.22 -79.84
C GLY A 860 -85.77 -39.34 -79.74
N SER A 861 -84.80 -39.37 -80.66
CA SER A 861 -83.62 -40.24 -80.57
C SER A 861 -82.76 -39.91 -79.35
N ASP A 862 -82.73 -38.62 -78.99
CA ASP A 862 -81.94 -38.03 -77.93
C ASP A 862 -82.59 -36.70 -77.48
N VAL A 863 -82.03 -36.06 -76.44
CA VAL A 863 -82.56 -34.81 -75.86
C VAL A 863 -82.44 -33.58 -76.77
N ASN A 864 -81.60 -33.61 -77.80
CA ASN A 864 -81.41 -32.48 -78.72
C ASN A 864 -82.34 -32.59 -79.93
N ASN A 865 -82.70 -33.81 -80.33
CA ASN A 865 -83.57 -34.09 -81.47
C ASN A 865 -84.96 -34.58 -81.04
N MET A 866 -85.72 -33.72 -80.34
CA MET A 866 -87.03 -34.05 -79.79
C MET A 866 -88.22 -33.39 -80.53
N THR A 867 -89.16 -34.21 -80.98
CA THR A 867 -90.42 -33.78 -81.60
C THR A 867 -91.53 -33.68 -80.55
N VAL A 868 -92.35 -32.62 -80.59
CA VAL A 868 -93.56 -32.51 -79.76
C VAL A 868 -94.62 -33.49 -80.26
N VAL A 869 -95.00 -34.46 -79.45
CA VAL A 869 -96.02 -35.47 -79.79
C VAL A 869 -97.39 -35.18 -79.18
N ARG A 870 -97.46 -34.39 -78.09
CA ARG A 870 -98.73 -33.96 -77.47
C ARG A 870 -98.57 -32.62 -76.74
N GLN A 871 -99.65 -31.83 -76.67
CA GLN A 871 -99.75 -30.64 -75.81
C GLN A 871 -101.02 -30.73 -74.95
N ALA A 872 -100.94 -30.18 -73.75
CA ALA A 872 -102.07 -29.85 -72.88
C ALA A 872 -101.99 -28.36 -72.48
N THR A 873 -103.13 -27.73 -72.25
CA THR A 873 -103.22 -26.43 -71.58
C THR A 873 -103.65 -26.70 -70.13
N PRO A 874 -102.87 -26.31 -69.11
CA PRO A 874 -103.25 -26.54 -67.73
C PRO A 874 -104.58 -25.87 -67.38
N SER A 875 -105.41 -26.58 -66.61
CA SER A 875 -106.65 -26.06 -66.05
C SER A 875 -106.61 -26.24 -64.53
N ALA A 876 -106.91 -25.18 -63.78
CA ALA A 876 -106.82 -25.15 -62.31
C ALA A 876 -105.48 -25.70 -61.74
N GLY A 877 -104.36 -25.46 -62.42
CA GLY A 877 -103.03 -25.93 -61.99
C GLY A 877 -102.73 -27.41 -62.25
N SER A 878 -103.55 -28.11 -63.05
CA SER A 878 -103.34 -29.51 -63.45
C SER A 878 -103.34 -29.68 -64.97
N TYR A 879 -102.65 -30.70 -65.49
CA TYR A 879 -102.65 -31.07 -66.91
C TYR A 879 -102.83 -32.58 -67.12
N THR A 880 -103.34 -32.95 -68.30
CA THR A 880 -103.56 -34.34 -68.74
C THR A 880 -103.13 -34.48 -70.20
N LEU A 881 -102.35 -35.52 -70.50
CA LEU A 881 -101.87 -35.90 -71.82
C LEU A 881 -102.40 -37.31 -72.13
N SER A 882 -103.43 -37.40 -72.97
CA SER A 882 -104.12 -38.66 -73.31
C SER A 882 -103.59 -39.33 -74.59
N ASP A 883 -103.92 -40.62 -74.74
CA ASP A 883 -103.67 -41.48 -75.91
C ASP A 883 -102.19 -41.74 -76.21
N ILE A 884 -101.38 -41.82 -75.15
CA ILE A 884 -99.91 -41.85 -75.22
C ILE A 884 -99.35 -43.22 -75.65
N SER A 885 -100.09 -44.32 -75.45
CA SER A 885 -99.67 -45.68 -75.83
C SER A 885 -99.41 -45.90 -77.32
N SER A 886 -99.91 -45.00 -78.18
CA SER A 886 -99.63 -44.99 -79.62
C SER A 886 -98.39 -44.16 -80.00
N LEU A 887 -97.91 -43.34 -79.07
CA LEU A 887 -96.84 -42.33 -79.25
C LEU A 887 -95.51 -42.78 -78.65
N ILE A 888 -95.53 -43.59 -77.58
CA ILE A 888 -94.35 -44.23 -76.96
C ILE A 888 -94.43 -45.74 -77.27
N LYS A 889 -93.68 -46.18 -78.28
CA LYS A 889 -93.83 -47.52 -78.88
C LYS A 889 -92.82 -48.56 -78.40
N ASP A 890 -91.68 -48.11 -77.89
CA ASP A 890 -90.57 -48.94 -77.43
C ASP A 890 -89.68 -48.14 -76.47
N THR A 891 -88.59 -48.74 -75.99
CA THR A 891 -87.64 -48.16 -75.03
C THR A 891 -86.41 -47.50 -75.69
N SER A 892 -86.38 -47.34 -77.01
CA SER A 892 -85.17 -46.93 -77.76
C SER A 892 -84.93 -45.42 -77.85
N GLY A 893 -85.92 -44.60 -77.46
CA GLY A 893 -85.85 -43.14 -77.51
C GLY A 893 -86.08 -42.44 -76.16
N VAL A 894 -85.83 -41.13 -76.14
CA VAL A 894 -86.03 -40.27 -74.96
C VAL A 894 -87.44 -39.69 -74.94
N VAL A 895 -88.05 -39.58 -73.75
CA VAL A 895 -89.37 -38.97 -73.52
C VAL A 895 -89.26 -37.84 -72.49
N GLN A 896 -89.85 -36.68 -72.79
CA GLN A 896 -89.87 -35.52 -71.89
C GLN A 896 -91.24 -34.85 -71.80
N ILE A 897 -91.57 -34.33 -70.63
CA ILE A 897 -92.68 -33.42 -70.38
C ILE A 897 -92.09 -32.04 -70.05
N VAL A 898 -92.54 -30.98 -70.74
CA VAL A 898 -92.04 -29.61 -70.53
C VAL A 898 -93.17 -28.62 -70.28
N ALA A 899 -92.94 -27.67 -69.37
CA ALA A 899 -93.81 -26.53 -69.08
C ALA A 899 -93.33 -25.30 -69.86
N LEU A 900 -94.29 -24.50 -70.33
CA LEU A 900 -94.03 -23.29 -71.11
C LEU A 900 -94.80 -22.10 -70.56
N ASP A 901 -94.21 -20.91 -70.66
CA ASP A 901 -94.88 -19.64 -70.39
C ASP A 901 -95.83 -19.22 -71.54
N LYS A 902 -96.46 -18.04 -71.42
CA LYS A 902 -97.32 -17.47 -72.48
C LYS A 902 -96.55 -17.11 -73.76
N GLY A 903 -95.23 -16.98 -73.70
CA GLY A 903 -94.35 -16.75 -74.86
C GLY A 903 -93.87 -18.04 -75.54
N TYR A 904 -94.31 -19.21 -75.07
CA TYR A 904 -93.81 -20.53 -75.48
C TYR A 904 -92.32 -20.79 -75.18
N ASN A 905 -91.73 -20.07 -74.23
CA ASN A 905 -90.41 -20.41 -73.70
C ASN A 905 -90.54 -21.61 -72.77
N ILE A 906 -89.58 -22.55 -72.81
CA ILE A 906 -89.54 -23.66 -71.83
C ILE A 906 -89.07 -23.09 -70.49
N ILE A 907 -89.92 -23.20 -69.47
CA ILE A 907 -89.67 -22.72 -68.10
C ILE A 907 -89.46 -23.84 -67.08
N ASN A 908 -89.78 -25.09 -67.45
CA ASN A 908 -89.49 -26.28 -66.64
C ASN A 908 -89.51 -27.55 -67.52
N THR A 909 -88.74 -28.60 -67.15
CA THR A 909 -88.58 -29.84 -67.92
C THR A 909 -88.47 -31.05 -66.99
N LEU A 910 -89.15 -32.14 -67.34
CA LEU A 910 -89.11 -33.44 -66.68
C LEU A 910 -88.82 -34.54 -67.72
N THR A 911 -87.83 -35.40 -67.48
CA THR A 911 -87.55 -36.58 -68.32
C THR A 911 -88.27 -37.79 -67.75
N VAL A 912 -88.93 -38.57 -68.61
CA VAL A 912 -89.67 -39.79 -68.25
C VAL A 912 -88.87 -41.01 -68.71
N LYS A 913 -88.56 -41.93 -67.80
CA LYS A 913 -87.90 -43.21 -68.11
C LYS A 913 -88.90 -44.21 -68.68
N VAL A 914 -88.58 -44.84 -69.80
CA VAL A 914 -89.47 -45.81 -70.47
C VAL A 914 -89.05 -47.24 -70.15
N ASN A 915 -89.96 -48.05 -69.60
CA ASN A 915 -89.72 -49.44 -69.20
C ASN A 915 -90.33 -50.45 -70.20
N PRO A 916 -89.69 -51.62 -70.43
CA PRO A 916 -90.27 -52.72 -71.19
C PRO A 916 -91.35 -53.47 -70.39
N ALA A 917 -92.16 -54.29 -71.06
CA ALA A 917 -93.14 -55.17 -70.41
C ALA A 917 -92.48 -56.30 -69.59
N ALA A 918 -93.13 -56.74 -68.51
CA ALA A 918 -92.54 -57.63 -67.50
C ALA A 918 -92.41 -59.11 -67.93
N THR A 919 -91.42 -59.81 -67.35
CA THR A 919 -91.05 -61.20 -67.64
C THR A 919 -91.71 -62.22 -66.68
N LEU A 920 -91.98 -63.45 -67.16
CA LEU A 920 -92.72 -64.51 -66.44
C LEU A 920 -91.80 -65.54 -65.73
N ASP A 921 -92.23 -66.06 -64.58
CA ASP A 921 -91.50 -67.04 -63.75
C ASP A 921 -91.87 -68.51 -64.07
N ASN A 922 -91.01 -69.16 -64.86
CA ASN A 922 -91.23 -70.49 -65.42
C ASN A 922 -90.43 -71.61 -64.71
N LYS A 923 -90.05 -71.46 -63.43
CA LYS A 923 -89.18 -72.44 -62.77
C LYS A 923 -89.80 -73.87 -62.71
N LEU A 924 -88.97 -74.91 -62.82
CA LEU A 924 -89.33 -76.31 -62.54
C LEU A 924 -88.13 -77.00 -61.88
N THR A 925 -88.39 -77.86 -60.88
CA THR A 925 -87.37 -78.74 -60.27
C THR A 925 -87.97 -80.12 -60.04
N GLY A 926 -87.18 -81.19 -60.22
CA GLY A 926 -87.55 -82.57 -59.86
C GLY A 926 -86.45 -83.25 -59.02
N PRO A 927 -86.54 -84.57 -58.78
CA PRO A 927 -85.42 -85.33 -58.24
C PRO A 927 -84.22 -85.26 -59.20
N VAL A 928 -82.99 -85.37 -58.67
CA VAL A 928 -81.76 -85.19 -59.48
C VAL A 928 -81.54 -86.35 -60.46
N SER A 929 -82.06 -87.53 -60.12
CA SER A 929 -82.09 -88.71 -60.98
C SER A 929 -83.27 -89.61 -60.60
N TYR A 930 -83.79 -90.35 -61.56
CA TYR A 930 -84.63 -91.53 -61.40
C TYR A 930 -83.77 -92.78 -61.64
N THR A 931 -84.09 -93.89 -60.98
CA THR A 931 -83.41 -95.18 -61.17
C THR A 931 -84.40 -96.16 -61.79
N PHE A 932 -83.98 -96.96 -62.77
CA PHE A 932 -84.90 -97.88 -63.45
C PHE A 932 -85.51 -98.88 -62.46
N GLY A 933 -86.84 -99.03 -62.51
CA GLY A 933 -87.60 -99.85 -61.57
C GLY A 933 -87.96 -99.17 -60.24
N ASP A 934 -87.57 -97.91 -60.00
CA ASP A 934 -87.98 -97.18 -58.80
C ASP A 934 -89.51 -96.97 -58.78
N THR A 935 -90.10 -97.21 -57.61
CA THR A 935 -91.55 -97.14 -57.34
C THR A 935 -91.94 -95.86 -56.60
N THR A 936 -90.97 -95.02 -56.23
CA THR A 936 -91.23 -93.75 -55.57
C THR A 936 -91.93 -92.75 -56.51
N ALA A 937 -92.60 -91.77 -55.91
CA ALA A 937 -93.33 -90.76 -56.65
C ALA A 937 -92.42 -89.57 -57.01
N ILE A 938 -92.36 -89.21 -58.30
CA ILE A 938 -91.65 -88.00 -58.73
C ILE A 938 -92.38 -86.77 -58.17
N THR A 939 -91.71 -86.05 -57.28
CA THR A 939 -92.17 -84.81 -56.67
C THR A 939 -91.17 -83.69 -56.91
N GLY A 940 -91.61 -82.44 -56.82
CA GLY A 940 -90.76 -81.30 -57.13
C GLY A 940 -91.45 -79.95 -56.94
N THR A 941 -90.78 -78.88 -57.39
CA THR A 941 -91.25 -77.48 -57.24
C THR A 941 -91.40 -76.78 -58.58
N VAL A 942 -92.21 -75.73 -58.62
CA VAL A 942 -92.59 -74.97 -59.81
C VAL A 942 -92.68 -73.46 -59.53
N GLY A 943 -92.39 -72.67 -60.55
CA GLY A 943 -92.56 -71.21 -60.58
C GLY A 943 -94.00 -70.80 -60.86
N THR A 944 -94.31 -69.55 -60.54
CA THR A 944 -95.68 -69.01 -60.47
C THR A 944 -96.43 -68.96 -61.80
N ASN A 945 -95.76 -69.02 -62.95
CA ASN A 945 -96.38 -69.08 -64.27
C ASN A 945 -96.67 -70.52 -64.76
N VAL A 946 -96.19 -71.55 -64.05
CA VAL A 946 -96.40 -72.95 -64.42
C VAL A 946 -97.76 -73.44 -63.90
N ALA A 947 -98.64 -73.82 -64.83
CA ALA A 947 -99.98 -74.32 -64.50
C ALA A 947 -100.07 -75.86 -64.52
N ARG A 948 -99.11 -76.58 -65.13
CA ARG A 948 -99.16 -78.05 -65.29
C ARG A 948 -97.76 -78.65 -65.32
N VAL A 949 -97.63 -79.90 -64.87
CA VAL A 949 -96.39 -80.69 -65.00
C VAL A 949 -96.68 -82.03 -65.68
N ARG A 950 -95.81 -82.46 -66.60
CA ARG A 950 -95.95 -83.72 -67.36
C ARG A 950 -94.69 -84.57 -67.26
N LEU A 951 -94.82 -85.89 -67.20
CA LEU A 951 -93.74 -86.85 -67.40
C LEU A 951 -93.70 -87.27 -68.87
N ARG A 952 -92.56 -87.05 -69.53
CA ARG A 952 -92.24 -87.54 -70.87
C ARG A 952 -91.20 -88.65 -70.74
N VAL A 953 -91.40 -89.75 -71.45
CA VAL A 953 -90.42 -90.85 -71.52
C VAL A 953 -90.15 -91.15 -72.99
N THR A 954 -88.88 -91.28 -73.35
CA THR A 954 -88.40 -91.46 -74.72
C THR A 954 -87.48 -92.68 -74.76
N PRO A 955 -87.91 -93.81 -75.33
CA PRO A 955 -87.03 -94.96 -75.49
C PRO A 955 -85.80 -94.64 -76.34
N GLU A 956 -84.70 -95.36 -76.13
CA GLU A 956 -83.48 -95.18 -76.90
C GLU A 956 -83.74 -95.40 -78.41
N GLY A 957 -83.47 -94.38 -79.23
CA GLY A 957 -83.82 -94.36 -80.66
C GLY A 957 -85.33 -94.27 -80.97
N GLY A 958 -86.19 -94.16 -79.96
CA GLY A 958 -87.65 -94.11 -80.06
C GLY A 958 -88.24 -92.70 -80.08
N THR A 959 -89.57 -92.62 -80.14
CA THR A 959 -90.32 -91.34 -80.11
C THR A 959 -90.83 -91.03 -78.70
N ALA A 960 -90.68 -89.77 -78.28
CA ALA A 960 -91.02 -89.30 -76.94
C ALA A 960 -92.53 -89.32 -76.66
N ALA A 961 -92.96 -89.95 -75.57
CA ALA A 961 -94.37 -90.08 -75.19
C ALA A 961 -94.64 -89.48 -73.80
N ILE A 962 -95.75 -88.73 -73.65
CA ILE A 962 -96.21 -88.29 -72.32
C ILE A 962 -96.83 -89.49 -71.59
N LYS A 963 -96.14 -90.00 -70.56
CA LYS A 963 -96.60 -91.13 -69.75
C LYS A 963 -97.49 -90.70 -68.59
N LYS A 964 -97.36 -89.45 -68.11
CA LYS A 964 -98.15 -88.94 -66.97
C LYS A 964 -98.28 -87.42 -66.99
N ASN A 965 -99.29 -86.88 -66.32
CA ASN A 965 -99.42 -85.42 -66.12
C ASN A 965 -100.26 -85.07 -64.89
N ILE A 966 -100.10 -83.84 -64.41
CA ILE A 966 -100.89 -83.21 -63.36
C ILE A 966 -101.14 -81.73 -63.71
N ASN A 967 -102.38 -81.26 -63.48
CA ASN A 967 -102.71 -79.84 -63.48
C ASN A 967 -102.51 -79.27 -62.06
N LEU A 968 -101.94 -78.09 -61.96
CA LEU A 968 -101.66 -77.41 -60.69
C LEU A 968 -102.79 -76.45 -60.34
N LEU A 969 -103.04 -76.29 -59.04
CA LEU A 969 -103.90 -75.22 -58.55
C LEU A 969 -103.16 -73.86 -58.64
N PRO A 970 -103.86 -72.74 -58.89
CA PRO A 970 -103.23 -71.43 -58.96
C PRO A 970 -102.38 -71.11 -57.72
N GLY A 971 -101.12 -70.74 -57.93
CA GLY A 971 -100.16 -70.43 -56.85
C GLY A 971 -99.53 -71.65 -56.17
N ALA A 972 -99.79 -72.88 -56.61
CA ALA A 972 -99.10 -74.06 -56.10
C ALA A 972 -97.61 -74.03 -56.46
N THR A 973 -96.73 -74.09 -55.45
CA THR A 973 -95.26 -74.11 -55.66
C THR A 973 -94.68 -75.51 -55.81
N ASN A 974 -95.48 -76.56 -55.57
CA ASN A 974 -95.03 -77.95 -55.51
C ASN A 974 -95.93 -78.86 -56.38
N TYR A 975 -95.39 -79.95 -56.90
CA TYR A 975 -96.15 -80.96 -57.65
C TYR A 975 -95.78 -82.41 -57.24
N ASN A 976 -96.68 -83.35 -57.53
CA ASN A 976 -96.48 -84.78 -57.32
C ASN A 976 -97.09 -85.55 -58.51
N LEU A 977 -96.26 -86.30 -59.26
CA LEU A 977 -96.70 -87.13 -60.37
C LEU A 977 -97.12 -88.55 -59.93
N GLY A 978 -96.98 -88.91 -58.65
CA GLY A 978 -97.30 -90.25 -58.11
C GLY A 978 -96.33 -91.34 -58.60
N ASN A 979 -96.57 -92.60 -58.21
CA ASN A 979 -95.76 -93.76 -58.63
C ASN A 979 -95.69 -93.88 -60.17
N ILE A 980 -94.49 -94.08 -60.72
CA ILE A 980 -94.22 -94.20 -62.17
C ILE A 980 -93.67 -95.57 -62.61
N ALA A 981 -93.63 -96.56 -61.71
CA ALA A 981 -93.18 -97.92 -62.03
C ALA A 981 -93.93 -98.51 -63.22
N GLY A 982 -93.19 -99.13 -64.15
CA GLY A 982 -93.72 -99.68 -65.40
C GLY A 982 -94.09 -98.67 -66.48
N LEU A 983 -93.95 -97.35 -66.25
CA LEU A 983 -94.13 -96.34 -67.29
C LEU A 983 -92.87 -96.11 -68.14
N VAL A 984 -91.71 -96.37 -67.54
CA VAL A 984 -90.38 -96.47 -68.14
C VAL A 984 -90.13 -97.95 -68.41
N ALA A 985 -89.75 -98.31 -69.65
CA ALA A 985 -89.73 -99.70 -70.13
C ALA A 985 -88.33 -100.32 -70.14
N ASP A 986 -87.31 -99.52 -70.47
CA ASP A 986 -85.89 -99.90 -70.39
C ASP A 986 -85.11 -98.95 -69.46
N ALA A 987 -83.94 -99.38 -69.00
CA ALA A 987 -83.01 -98.53 -68.26
C ALA A 987 -82.31 -97.47 -69.13
N THR A 988 -82.33 -97.62 -70.46
CA THR A 988 -81.84 -96.58 -71.41
C THR A 988 -82.94 -95.61 -71.90
N ASP A 989 -84.19 -95.76 -71.42
CA ASP A 989 -85.27 -94.81 -71.69
C ASP A 989 -84.98 -93.44 -71.04
N LYS A 990 -84.92 -92.37 -71.83
CA LYS A 990 -84.79 -91.00 -71.33
C LYS A 990 -86.06 -90.54 -70.63
N VAL A 991 -85.96 -90.07 -69.39
CA VAL A 991 -87.09 -89.62 -68.57
C VAL A 991 -87.01 -88.12 -68.29
N GLU A 992 -87.99 -87.35 -68.73
CA GLU A 992 -88.05 -85.88 -68.56
C GLU A 992 -89.35 -85.46 -67.88
N ILE A 993 -89.30 -84.33 -67.18
CA ILE A 993 -90.48 -83.61 -66.69
C ILE A 993 -90.60 -82.24 -67.38
N LEU A 994 -91.82 -81.91 -67.83
CA LEU A 994 -92.13 -80.69 -68.56
C LEU A 994 -93.04 -79.81 -67.71
N ALA A 995 -92.71 -78.53 -67.58
CA ALA A 995 -93.58 -77.50 -67.01
C ALA A 995 -94.28 -76.76 -68.15
N LEU A 996 -95.61 -76.65 -68.05
CA LEU A 996 -96.43 -75.98 -69.03
C LEU A 996 -97.20 -74.82 -68.38
N ASP A 997 -97.35 -73.72 -69.11
CA ASP A 997 -98.17 -72.59 -68.68
C ASP A 997 -99.69 -72.87 -68.80
N ALA A 998 -100.49 -71.87 -68.46
CA ALA A 998 -101.95 -71.94 -68.56
C ALA A 998 -102.44 -72.24 -69.99
N SER A 999 -101.68 -71.85 -71.01
CA SER A 999 -101.93 -72.03 -72.45
C SER A 999 -101.37 -73.34 -73.03
N TYR A 1000 -100.89 -74.25 -72.17
CA TYR A 1000 -100.30 -75.55 -72.54
C TYR A 1000 -98.99 -75.46 -73.34
N GLN A 1001 -98.31 -74.31 -73.37
CA GLN A 1001 -96.96 -74.24 -73.95
C GLN A 1001 -95.94 -74.77 -72.95
N VAL A 1002 -94.96 -75.54 -73.41
CA VAL A 1002 -93.84 -76.00 -72.55
C VAL A 1002 -92.95 -74.80 -72.28
N VAL A 1003 -92.92 -74.36 -71.03
CA VAL A 1003 -92.15 -73.20 -70.58
C VAL A 1003 -90.86 -73.58 -69.85
N ASN A 1004 -90.73 -74.86 -69.43
CA ASN A 1004 -89.48 -75.40 -68.88
C ASN A 1004 -89.45 -76.93 -68.98
N THR A 1005 -88.26 -77.53 -68.91
CA THR A 1005 -88.04 -78.99 -68.97
C THR A 1005 -86.85 -79.36 -68.08
N VAL A 1006 -86.97 -80.45 -67.32
CA VAL A 1006 -85.88 -81.02 -66.52
C VAL A 1006 -85.73 -82.50 -66.85
N ASP A 1007 -84.49 -82.93 -67.11
CA ASP A 1007 -84.12 -84.33 -67.29
C ASP A 1007 -83.99 -85.05 -65.94
N LEU A 1008 -84.39 -86.31 -65.90
CA LEU A 1008 -84.35 -87.16 -64.71
C LEU A 1008 -83.52 -88.44 -64.93
N MET A 1009 -83.07 -88.74 -66.14
CA MET A 1009 -82.05 -89.77 -66.42
C MET A 1009 -81.12 -89.23 -67.51
N ASN A 1010 -79.81 -89.47 -67.33
CA ASN A 1010 -78.81 -89.36 -68.39
C ASN A 1010 -78.66 -90.71 -69.07
#